data_AF-A0ABC9N9Y1-F1
#
_entry.id   AF-A0ABC9N9Y1-F1
#
_cell.length_a   1.000
_cell.length_b   1.000
_cell.length_c   1.000
_cell.angle_alpha   90.00
_cell.angle_beta   90.00
_cell.angle_gamma   90.00
#
_symmetry.space_group_name_H-M   'P 1'
#
loop_
_entity.id
_entity.type
_entity.pdbx_description
1 polymer ?
#
loop_
_entity_poly.entity_id
_entity_poly.type
_entity_poly.pdbx_seq_one_letter_code
_entity_poly.pdbx_strand_id
1 'polypeptide(L)'
;MIVRMKNTFRMLLAAMLLSLFALPGYSWQKSFPEKDYVAYLFTYFTGNSGDEEAVRYAVSMDGYTYWALNDNEPVIDSKVISSTGGVRDPHILRCEDGKTFYMVVTDMVSANGWSSNRAMVLLKSTDLVNWSHSVINIQKRYSGQEDLKRVWAPQTIYDPEVGKYMVYWSMLHGDGADVIYYAYANAEFTDLEGEPKPLFLPENGKSCIDGDIVYKDGVFHLFYKTEGHGNGIKVATTRSLTSGAWTEEPDYKQQTKEAVEGAGTFKLIGQDKYILMYDVYMKGSYQFTETTDLKNFKVIDSEVKMNFHPRHGTIIPITRHELLRITDEWGKPTELGALPNNPVLPGFHADPEILYSHQTQKYYIYSTTDGQPGWGGWYFTVFSSTDLKTWQDEGVMLDLKSEQVPWADGNAWAPCIEEKKVDGKYKYFFYYSGNPKNGGGKQIGVATSDSPAGPFTDLGRPVVTASPVGGGQQIDVDVFTDPVSGKSYLYWGNGYMAGAELNDDMVSIKENTVTVMTPEGGTLQDYAFREAAYVFYRNGLYYFMWSVDDTGSPNYHVAYGTSKSPLGPIEVAKQPVVLIQNPEKEIYGPAHNAVLQIPGTDEWRIVYHRINKWYLKDGPGVHREVCIDRMEFNEDGTIKPVVPTL
;
A
#
# COMPACT_ATOMS: atom_id res chain seq x y z
N MET A 1 -46.15 -30.76 37.32
CA MET A 1 -45.16 -30.78 36.21
C MET A 1 -45.50 -29.76 35.10
N ILE A 2 -46.02 -28.55 35.44
CA ILE A 2 -46.42 -27.53 34.44
C ILE A 2 -45.91 -26.11 34.80
N VAL A 3 -45.23 -25.92 35.95
CA VAL A 3 -44.78 -24.59 36.40
C VAL A 3 -43.28 -24.34 36.11
N ARG A 4 -42.48 -25.37 35.81
CA ARG A 4 -41.04 -25.24 35.55
C ARG A 4 -40.64 -24.98 34.09
N MET A 5 -41.57 -25.02 33.13
CA MET A 5 -41.28 -24.82 31.70
C MET A 5 -41.50 -23.38 31.19
N LYS A 6 -42.12 -22.48 31.98
CA LYS A 6 -42.38 -21.09 31.54
C LYS A 6 -41.21 -20.13 31.79
N ASN A 7 -40.28 -20.45 32.69
CA ASN A 7 -39.14 -19.57 32.99
C ASN A 7 -37.92 -19.83 32.11
N THR A 8 -37.74 -21.04 31.59
CA THR A 8 -36.65 -21.36 30.65
C THR A 8 -36.90 -20.80 29.25
N PHE A 9 -38.16 -20.70 28.81
CA PHE A 9 -38.48 -20.14 27.49
C PHE A 9 -38.34 -18.61 27.43
N ARG A 10 -38.55 -17.90 28.56
CA ARG A 10 -38.33 -16.43 28.64
C ARG A 10 -36.86 -16.04 28.75
N MET A 11 -36.01 -16.87 29.36
CA MET A 11 -34.55 -16.64 29.41
C MET A 11 -33.87 -16.95 28.06
N LEU A 12 -34.35 -17.95 27.30
CA LEU A 12 -33.84 -18.25 25.97
C LEU A 12 -34.22 -17.19 24.92
N LEU A 13 -35.42 -16.58 25.01
CA LEU A 13 -35.79 -15.46 24.15
C LEU A 13 -35.03 -14.17 24.48
N ALA A 14 -34.74 -13.91 25.76
CA ALA A 14 -33.93 -12.76 26.16
C ALA A 14 -32.46 -12.91 25.75
N ALA A 15 -31.91 -14.13 25.78
CA ALA A 15 -30.56 -14.42 25.28
C ALA A 15 -30.47 -14.37 23.74
N MET A 16 -31.51 -14.78 23.01
CA MET A 16 -31.57 -14.65 21.54
C MET A 16 -31.84 -13.21 21.06
N LEU A 17 -32.52 -12.37 21.87
CA LEU A 17 -32.71 -10.95 21.57
C LEU A 17 -31.48 -10.09 21.90
N LEU A 18 -30.61 -10.52 22.83
CA LEU A 18 -29.33 -9.86 23.12
C LEU A 18 -28.23 -10.18 22.09
N SER A 19 -28.32 -11.28 21.36
CA SER A 19 -27.40 -11.61 20.27
C SER A 19 -27.79 -10.97 18.91
N LEU A 20 -28.94 -10.32 18.81
CA LEU A 20 -29.40 -9.60 17.61
C LEU A 20 -28.97 -8.12 17.59
N PHE A 21 -28.29 -7.64 18.63
CA PHE A 21 -27.67 -6.30 18.71
C PHE A 21 -26.15 -6.35 18.84
N ALA A 22 -25.52 -7.49 18.52
CA ALA A 22 -24.15 -7.42 18.04
C ALA A 22 -24.23 -6.85 16.62
N LEU A 23 -24.23 -5.51 16.53
CA LEU A 23 -23.95 -4.85 15.26
C LEU A 23 -22.71 -5.55 14.69
N PRO A 24 -22.74 -6.07 13.45
CA PRO A 24 -21.52 -6.50 12.82
C PRO A 24 -20.54 -5.36 12.98
N GLY A 25 -19.37 -5.63 13.55
CA GLY A 25 -18.28 -4.67 13.63
C GLY A 25 -17.95 -4.29 12.20
N TYR A 26 -18.64 -3.28 11.68
CA TYR A 26 -18.31 -2.67 10.42
C TYR A 26 -16.91 -2.10 10.64
N SER A 27 -15.93 -2.59 9.89
CA SER A 27 -14.66 -1.90 9.75
C SER A 27 -14.97 -0.57 9.09
N TRP A 28 -15.12 0.49 9.90
CA TRP A 28 -15.62 1.79 9.49
C TRP A 28 -14.66 2.56 8.57
N GLN A 29 -13.43 2.08 8.41
CA GLN A 29 -12.41 2.69 7.57
C GLN A 29 -12.00 1.72 6.47
N LYS A 30 -12.08 2.14 5.20
CA LYS A 30 -11.38 1.46 4.11
C LYS A 30 -9.92 1.89 4.22
N SER A 31 -9.20 1.30 5.15
CA SER A 31 -7.77 1.56 5.24
C SER A 31 -7.07 1.01 4.02
N PHE A 32 -6.23 1.83 3.41
CA PHE A 32 -5.20 1.34 2.50
C PHE A 32 -4.39 0.26 3.25
N PRO A 33 -4.02 -0.87 2.61
CA PRO A 33 -3.46 -2.01 3.33
C PRO A 33 -2.20 -1.60 4.11
N GLU A 34 -2.25 -1.73 5.45
CA GLU A 34 -1.13 -1.32 6.33
C GLU A 34 0.20 -1.95 5.92
N LYS A 35 0.14 -3.15 5.31
CA LYS A 35 1.30 -3.86 4.78
C LYS A 35 2.11 -3.09 3.73
N ASP A 36 1.52 -2.11 3.05
CA ASP A 36 2.17 -1.33 1.98
C ASP A 36 2.92 -0.11 2.52
N TYR A 37 2.77 0.19 3.82
CA TYR A 37 3.51 1.26 4.46
C TYR A 37 4.92 0.81 4.85
N VAL A 38 5.90 1.65 4.52
CA VAL A 38 7.33 1.36 4.78
C VAL A 38 8.03 2.47 5.56
N ALA A 39 7.41 3.63 5.69
CA ALA A 39 7.98 4.81 6.34
C ALA A 39 6.87 5.74 6.84
N TYR A 40 7.29 6.85 7.44
CA TYR A 40 6.44 7.94 7.93
C TYR A 40 6.84 9.26 7.29
N LEU A 41 5.85 10.10 7.02
CA LEU A 41 6.01 11.50 6.68
C LEU A 41 5.59 12.36 7.87
N PHE A 42 6.51 13.17 8.39
CA PHE A 42 6.22 14.22 9.36
C PHE A 42 6.09 15.56 8.63
N THR A 43 4.90 16.15 8.70
CA THR A 43 4.63 17.51 8.21
C THR A 43 4.58 18.49 9.38
N TYR A 44 5.36 19.57 9.33
CA TYR A 44 5.53 20.52 10.43
C TYR A 44 5.89 21.94 9.95
N PHE A 45 5.99 22.88 10.88
CA PHE A 45 6.67 24.18 10.70
C PHE A 45 7.69 24.36 11.85
N THR A 46 8.53 25.40 11.83
CA THR A 46 9.69 25.47 12.77
C THR A 46 9.61 26.58 13.80
N GLY A 47 8.77 27.60 13.62
CA GLY A 47 8.88 28.80 14.45
C GLY A 47 7.85 29.91 14.21
N ASN A 48 8.23 31.14 14.51
CA ASN A 48 7.35 32.31 14.55
C ASN A 48 7.91 33.49 13.73
N SER A 49 8.90 33.25 12.88
CA SER A 49 9.56 34.32 12.14
C SER A 49 9.83 33.96 10.68
N GLY A 50 9.55 34.90 9.77
CA GLY A 50 9.93 34.77 8.36
C GLY A 50 9.41 33.49 7.70
N ASP A 51 10.33 32.66 7.23
CA ASP A 51 10.08 31.38 6.56
C ASP A 51 9.85 30.21 7.52
N GLU A 52 9.99 30.40 8.84
CA GLU A 52 9.69 29.38 9.84
C GLU A 52 8.19 29.05 9.91
N GLU A 53 7.35 29.96 9.44
CA GLU A 53 5.89 29.82 9.28
C GLU A 53 5.57 29.28 7.89
N ALA A 54 6.11 28.10 7.57
CA ALA A 54 5.88 27.40 6.31
C ALA A 54 5.96 25.87 6.48
N VAL A 55 5.27 25.16 5.58
CA VAL A 55 5.20 23.69 5.58
C VAL A 55 6.56 23.08 5.25
N ARG A 56 6.99 22.13 6.08
CA ARG A 56 8.22 21.35 5.93
C ARG A 56 7.95 19.86 6.10
N TYR A 57 8.81 19.05 5.51
CA TYR A 57 8.75 17.59 5.59
C TYR A 57 9.98 16.99 6.25
N ALA A 58 9.75 15.88 6.96
CA ALA A 58 10.77 14.95 7.41
C ALA A 58 10.26 13.53 7.24
N VAL A 59 11.18 12.58 7.14
CA VAL A 59 10.85 11.16 6.93
C VAL A 59 11.49 10.27 7.98
N SER A 60 10.82 9.18 8.32
CA SER A 60 11.31 8.17 9.25
C SER A 60 10.98 6.77 8.76
N MET A 61 11.93 5.83 8.87
CA MET A 61 11.70 4.42 8.53
C MET A 61 11.06 3.62 9.67
N ASP A 62 11.16 4.12 10.91
CA ASP A 62 10.83 3.38 12.13
C ASP A 62 9.77 4.06 13.02
N GLY A 63 9.47 5.34 12.76
CA GLY A 63 8.57 6.15 13.59
C GLY A 63 9.26 6.80 14.80
N TYR A 64 10.59 6.66 14.93
CA TYR A 64 11.39 7.18 16.04
C TYR A 64 12.54 8.08 15.56
N THR A 65 13.15 7.78 14.42
CA THR A 65 14.29 8.49 13.86
C THR A 65 13.85 9.26 12.61
N TYR A 66 13.80 10.59 12.69
CA TYR A 66 13.32 11.46 11.62
C TYR A 66 14.44 12.32 11.04
N TRP A 67 14.42 12.47 9.72
CA TRP A 67 15.37 13.29 8.97
C TRP A 67 14.62 14.29 8.11
N ALA A 68 14.92 15.58 8.29
CA ALA A 68 14.34 16.64 7.46
C ALA A 68 14.67 16.43 5.99
N LEU A 69 13.68 16.61 5.12
CA LEU A 69 13.85 16.70 3.68
C LEU A 69 14.20 18.14 3.28
N ASN A 70 14.66 18.34 2.04
CA ASN A 70 14.90 19.66 1.47
C ASN A 70 15.84 20.55 2.31
N ASP A 71 16.84 19.97 2.99
CA ASP A 71 17.72 20.68 3.92
C ASP A 71 16.96 21.48 5.01
N ASN A 72 15.75 21.02 5.40
CA ASN A 72 14.83 21.68 6.33
C ASN A 72 14.25 23.02 5.81
N GLU A 73 14.32 23.27 4.49
CA GLU A 73 13.66 24.38 3.80
C GLU A 73 12.18 24.06 3.51
N PRO A 74 11.32 25.08 3.34
CA PRO A 74 9.91 24.90 3.02
C PRO A 74 9.69 24.04 1.76
N VAL A 75 8.71 23.14 1.80
CA VAL A 75 8.31 22.30 0.66
C VAL A 75 7.18 22.94 -0.18
N ILE A 76 6.53 23.97 0.35
CA ILE A 76 5.49 24.74 -0.33
C ILE A 76 5.72 26.24 -0.06
N ASP A 77 5.65 27.08 -1.11
CA ASP A 77 5.73 28.53 -0.95
C ASP A 77 4.46 29.09 -0.30
N SER A 78 4.59 29.49 0.97
CA SER A 78 3.48 30.02 1.76
C SER A 78 2.89 31.31 1.19
N LYS A 79 3.68 32.10 0.45
CA LYS A 79 3.22 33.35 -0.19
C LYS A 79 2.30 33.09 -1.37
N VAL A 80 2.36 31.90 -1.95
CA VAL A 80 1.49 31.49 -3.05
C VAL A 80 0.17 30.95 -2.52
N ILE A 81 0.21 30.15 -1.45
CA ILE A 81 -0.96 29.40 -0.97
C ILE A 81 -1.82 30.14 0.06
N SER A 82 -1.28 31.15 0.75
CA SER A 82 -1.94 31.81 1.87
C SER A 82 -2.18 33.31 1.64
N SER A 83 -3.16 33.87 2.34
CA SER A 83 -3.50 35.28 2.24
C SER A 83 -2.60 36.18 3.09
N THR A 84 -1.98 35.64 4.14
CA THR A 84 -1.06 36.38 5.02
C THR A 84 0.40 36.30 4.59
N GLY A 85 0.74 35.31 3.76
CA GLY A 85 2.10 35.02 3.31
C GLY A 85 2.86 34.01 4.18
N GLY A 86 2.25 33.50 5.25
CA GLY A 86 2.76 32.44 6.12
C GLY A 86 1.67 31.41 6.44
N VAL A 87 2.07 30.20 6.83
CA VAL A 87 1.17 29.13 7.28
C VAL A 87 1.72 28.39 8.49
N ARG A 88 0.83 27.84 9.31
CA ARG A 88 1.16 27.14 10.57
C ARG A 88 0.29 25.91 10.75
N ASP A 89 0.65 25.09 11.74
CA ASP A 89 -0.15 23.99 12.27
C ASP A 89 -0.63 23.01 11.17
N PRO A 90 0.27 22.46 10.32
CA PRO A 90 -0.15 21.62 9.24
C PRO A 90 -0.64 20.26 9.72
N HIS A 91 -1.87 19.93 9.32
CA HIS A 91 -2.44 18.61 9.49
C HIS A 91 -2.67 17.94 8.13
N ILE A 92 -2.14 16.73 7.96
CA ILE A 92 -2.24 15.94 6.72
C ILE A 92 -2.89 14.58 7.00
N LEU A 93 -3.69 14.09 6.06
CA LEU A 93 -4.21 12.71 6.06
C LEU A 93 -4.25 12.11 4.66
N ARG A 94 -4.21 10.78 4.61
CA ARG A 94 -4.58 9.99 3.42
C ARG A 94 -6.09 9.76 3.40
N CYS A 95 -6.69 10.00 2.25
CA CYS A 95 -8.10 9.79 2.01
C CYS A 95 -8.46 8.29 1.92
N GLU A 96 -9.73 7.96 2.17
CA GLU A 96 -10.32 6.61 2.06
C GLU A 96 -10.24 5.99 0.65
N ASP A 97 -9.89 6.77 -0.37
CA ASP A 97 -9.59 6.24 -1.72
C ASP A 97 -8.17 5.65 -1.82
N GLY A 98 -7.35 5.83 -0.79
CA GLY A 98 -5.97 5.37 -0.68
C GLY A 98 -4.95 6.17 -1.50
N LYS A 99 -5.39 7.09 -2.37
CA LYS A 99 -4.57 7.76 -3.40
C LYS A 99 -4.51 9.28 -3.24
N THR A 100 -5.50 9.88 -2.60
CA THR A 100 -5.59 11.33 -2.38
C THR A 100 -5.10 11.70 -0.98
N PHE A 101 -4.47 12.86 -0.87
CA PHE A 101 -4.03 13.46 0.39
C PHE A 101 -4.68 14.82 0.57
N TYR A 102 -5.18 15.05 1.77
CA TYR A 102 -5.68 16.34 2.21
C TYR A 102 -4.76 16.91 3.27
N MET A 103 -4.45 18.20 3.14
CA MET A 103 -3.76 18.97 4.16
C MET A 103 -4.56 20.22 4.46
N VAL A 104 -4.60 20.60 5.74
CA VAL A 104 -5.13 21.89 6.17
C VAL A 104 -4.09 22.60 7.02
N VAL A 105 -4.02 23.92 6.89
CA VAL A 105 -3.06 24.77 7.61
C VAL A 105 -3.72 26.06 8.07
N THR A 106 -3.25 26.60 9.19
CA THR A 106 -3.61 27.95 9.65
C THR A 106 -2.98 28.99 8.72
N ASP A 107 -3.76 29.93 8.16
CA ASP A 107 -3.24 31.04 7.34
C ASP A 107 -2.82 32.22 8.25
N MET A 108 -1.55 32.27 8.64
CA MET A 108 -1.08 33.19 9.67
C MET A 108 0.40 33.56 9.54
N VAL A 109 0.67 34.84 9.83
CA VAL A 109 2.00 35.35 10.18
C VAL A 109 1.94 35.93 11.60
N SER A 110 2.63 35.32 12.55
CA SER A 110 2.53 35.68 13.98
C SER A 110 3.05 37.08 14.30
N ALA A 111 3.94 37.63 13.47
CA ALA A 111 4.40 39.03 13.57
C ALA A 111 3.27 40.05 13.41
N ASN A 112 2.14 39.67 12.77
CA ASN A 112 0.93 40.50 12.67
C ASN A 112 0.06 40.43 13.94
N GLY A 113 0.45 39.63 14.93
CA GLY A 113 -0.22 39.44 16.21
C GLY A 113 -1.08 38.17 16.26
N TRP A 114 -1.33 37.66 17.47
CA TRP A 114 -2.12 36.44 17.75
C TRP A 114 -3.62 36.55 17.50
N SER A 115 -4.07 37.68 16.96
CA SER A 115 -5.43 37.89 16.50
C SER A 115 -5.46 38.35 15.04
N SER A 116 -4.44 38.03 14.25
CA SER A 116 -4.35 38.40 12.82
C SER A 116 -4.94 37.35 11.87
N ASN A 117 -5.25 36.15 12.36
CA ASN A 117 -5.66 35.01 11.54
C ASN A 117 -7.19 34.81 11.50
N ARG A 118 -7.77 34.82 10.29
CA ARG A 118 -9.22 34.58 10.05
C ARG A 118 -9.49 33.52 9.00
N ALA A 119 -8.45 32.82 8.58
CA ALA A 119 -8.51 31.93 7.46
C ALA A 119 -7.74 30.63 7.72
N MET A 120 -8.10 29.62 6.97
CA MET A 120 -7.32 28.39 6.81
C MET A 120 -7.07 28.19 5.32
N VAL A 121 -6.05 27.40 5.00
CA VAL A 121 -5.81 26.93 3.62
C VAL A 121 -6.12 25.44 3.58
N LEU A 122 -6.94 25.02 2.62
CA LEU A 122 -7.14 23.62 2.26
C LEU A 122 -6.21 23.30 1.11
N LEU A 123 -5.52 22.16 1.19
CA LEU A 123 -4.65 21.65 0.14
C LEU A 123 -5.01 20.20 -0.21
N LYS A 124 -4.91 19.88 -1.51
CA LYS A 124 -5.18 18.55 -2.06
C LYS A 124 -4.07 18.11 -3.02
N SER A 125 -3.60 16.88 -2.86
CA SER A 125 -2.55 16.24 -3.67
C SER A 125 -2.85 14.76 -3.91
N THR A 126 -2.26 14.18 -4.97
CA THR A 126 -2.23 12.73 -5.21
C THR A 126 -0.81 12.14 -5.19
N ASP A 127 0.20 12.98 -4.97
CA ASP A 127 1.61 12.59 -5.06
C ASP A 127 2.49 13.08 -3.91
N LEU A 128 1.92 13.88 -2.98
CA LEU A 128 2.57 14.58 -1.86
C LEU A 128 3.53 15.71 -2.27
N VAL A 129 3.73 15.95 -3.57
CA VAL A 129 4.66 16.95 -4.11
C VAL A 129 3.89 18.15 -4.65
N ASN A 130 2.90 17.90 -5.49
CA ASN A 130 2.09 18.91 -6.14
C ASN A 130 0.79 19.12 -5.38
N TRP A 131 0.55 20.35 -4.94
CA TRP A 131 -0.61 20.71 -4.13
C TRP A 131 -1.48 21.76 -4.83
N SER A 132 -2.74 21.40 -5.04
CA SER A 132 -3.79 22.40 -5.26
C SER A 132 -4.17 23.04 -3.92
N HIS A 133 -4.61 24.29 -3.91
CA HIS A 133 -4.92 25.01 -2.68
C HIS A 133 -6.17 25.90 -2.81
N SER A 134 -6.82 26.17 -1.68
CA SER A 134 -7.92 27.13 -1.55
C SER A 134 -7.89 27.78 -0.17
N VAL A 135 -8.10 29.10 -0.12
CA VAL A 135 -8.14 29.87 1.13
C VAL A 135 -9.58 30.09 1.57
N ILE A 136 -9.91 29.70 2.79
CA ILE A 136 -11.23 29.92 3.39
C ILE A 136 -11.11 30.93 4.52
N ASN A 137 -11.53 32.17 4.25
CA ASN A 137 -11.62 33.20 5.27
C ASN A 137 -13.00 33.16 5.94
N ILE A 138 -13.07 32.59 7.15
CA ILE A 138 -14.32 32.35 7.89
C ILE A 138 -15.09 33.66 8.12
N GLN A 139 -14.38 34.72 8.51
CA GLN A 139 -15.00 36.02 8.78
C GLN A 139 -15.67 36.64 7.55
N LYS A 140 -15.10 36.42 6.36
CA LYS A 140 -15.68 36.91 5.09
C LYS A 140 -16.73 35.96 4.51
N ARG A 141 -16.60 34.66 4.76
CA ARG A 141 -17.41 33.60 4.14
C ARG A 141 -18.81 33.51 4.76
N TYR A 142 -18.92 33.78 6.06
CA TYR A 142 -20.15 33.60 6.83
C TYR A 142 -20.56 34.89 7.55
N SER A 143 -21.86 35.16 7.61
CA SER A 143 -22.42 36.28 8.38
C SER A 143 -22.31 36.05 9.88
N GLY A 144 -22.23 37.13 10.68
CA GLY A 144 -22.21 37.01 12.15
C GLY A 144 -20.83 36.67 12.74
N GLN A 145 -19.76 36.87 11.97
CA GLN A 145 -18.37 36.58 12.35
C GLN A 145 -17.55 37.86 12.58
N GLU A 146 -18.20 39.00 12.80
CA GLU A 146 -17.57 40.32 12.86
C GLU A 146 -16.59 40.44 14.04
N ASP A 147 -16.84 39.74 15.15
CA ASP A 147 -15.98 39.70 16.34
C ASP A 147 -15.07 38.47 16.41
N LEU A 148 -15.00 37.65 15.34
CA LEU A 148 -14.08 36.52 15.24
C LEU A 148 -12.64 37.02 15.40
N LYS A 149 -11.90 36.36 16.29
CA LYS A 149 -10.52 36.69 16.67
C LYS A 149 -9.46 35.66 16.26
N ARG A 150 -9.83 34.41 15.95
CA ARG A 150 -8.89 33.30 15.66
C ARG A 150 -9.56 32.18 14.84
N VAL A 151 -8.80 31.56 13.94
CA VAL A 151 -9.14 30.33 13.20
C VAL A 151 -7.91 29.42 13.21
N TRP A 152 -7.69 28.74 14.33
CA TRP A 152 -6.41 28.08 14.61
C TRP A 152 -6.46 26.57 14.47
N ALA A 153 -5.31 26.01 14.06
CA ALA A 153 -5.01 24.59 14.03
C ALA A 153 -6.12 23.75 13.39
N PRO A 154 -6.47 24.03 12.12
CA PRO A 154 -7.42 23.19 11.43
C PRO A 154 -6.84 21.79 11.27
N GLN A 155 -7.69 20.79 11.44
CA GLN A 155 -7.39 19.39 11.19
C GLN A 155 -8.54 18.75 10.41
N THR A 156 -8.34 17.53 9.94
CA THR A 156 -9.34 16.83 9.11
C THR A 156 -9.48 15.38 9.54
N ILE A 157 -10.71 14.87 9.53
CA ILE A 157 -11.01 13.46 9.78
C ILE A 157 -12.12 12.98 8.84
N TYR A 158 -12.10 11.72 8.44
CA TYR A 158 -13.23 11.13 7.72
C TYR A 158 -14.35 10.77 8.70
N ASP A 159 -15.55 11.30 8.45
CA ASP A 159 -16.76 10.93 9.16
C ASP A 159 -17.50 9.86 8.35
N PRO A 160 -17.46 8.60 8.79
CA PRO A 160 -18.04 7.53 8.02
C PRO A 160 -19.56 7.40 8.22
N GLU A 161 -20.16 8.06 9.22
CA GLU A 161 -21.62 8.15 9.36
C GLU A 161 -22.22 9.05 8.27
N VAL A 162 -21.51 10.12 7.90
CA VAL A 162 -21.91 11.08 6.86
C VAL A 162 -21.30 10.76 5.49
N GLY A 163 -20.20 10.00 5.45
CA GLY A 163 -19.46 9.68 4.23
C GLY A 163 -18.69 10.87 3.66
N LYS A 164 -18.20 11.76 4.53
CA LYS A 164 -17.52 13.01 4.16
C LYS A 164 -16.32 13.31 5.06
N TYR A 165 -15.43 14.16 4.59
CA TYR A 165 -14.35 14.69 5.42
C TYR A 165 -14.85 15.87 6.24
N MET A 166 -14.69 15.77 7.55
CA MET A 166 -14.91 16.85 8.52
C MET A 166 -13.62 17.63 8.69
N VAL A 167 -13.67 18.95 8.51
CA VAL A 167 -12.61 19.87 8.92
C VAL A 167 -13.02 20.46 10.27
N TYR A 168 -12.11 20.45 11.25
CA TYR A 168 -12.37 20.99 12.58
C TYR A 168 -11.20 21.86 13.05
N TRP A 169 -11.50 22.92 13.79
CA TRP A 169 -10.53 23.96 14.15
C TRP A 169 -11.02 24.78 15.36
N SER A 170 -10.12 25.55 15.97
CA SER A 170 -10.46 26.39 17.12
C SER A 170 -10.83 27.81 16.70
N MET A 171 -11.92 28.33 17.28
CA MET A 171 -12.34 29.72 17.10
C MET A 171 -12.53 30.45 18.41
N LEU A 172 -12.19 31.73 18.40
CA LEU A 172 -12.44 32.67 19.49
C LEU A 172 -13.27 33.85 18.98
N HIS A 173 -14.33 34.21 19.70
CA HIS A 173 -15.16 35.38 19.43
C HIS A 173 -15.09 36.35 20.61
N GLY A 174 -14.80 37.62 20.33
CA GLY A 174 -14.76 38.66 21.36
C GLY A 174 -13.87 38.27 22.55
N ASP A 175 -14.42 38.33 23.76
CA ASP A 175 -13.73 37.95 25.01
C ASP A 175 -14.23 36.61 25.58
N GLY A 176 -14.80 35.76 24.71
CA GLY A 176 -15.25 34.42 25.04
C GLY A 176 -14.12 33.40 25.23
N ALA A 177 -14.48 32.12 25.27
CA ALA A 177 -13.54 31.02 25.27
C ALA A 177 -13.21 30.58 23.83
N ASP A 178 -12.00 30.07 23.60
CA ASP A 178 -11.67 29.35 22.39
C ASP A 178 -12.39 27.99 22.42
N VAL A 179 -13.10 27.64 21.35
CA VAL A 179 -13.89 26.39 21.26
C VAL A 179 -13.62 25.72 19.93
N ILE A 180 -13.68 24.39 19.88
CA ILE A 180 -13.49 23.63 18.63
C ILE A 180 -14.81 23.59 17.85
N TYR A 181 -14.76 24.05 16.62
CA TYR A 181 -15.83 24.02 15.62
C TYR A 181 -15.51 23.01 14.52
N TYR A 182 -16.51 22.67 13.73
CA TYR A 182 -16.36 21.87 12.52
C TYR A 182 -17.28 22.32 11.39
N ALA A 183 -16.92 21.94 10.18
CA ALA A 183 -17.78 21.88 9.01
C ALA A 183 -17.31 20.74 8.09
N TYR A 184 -18.15 20.27 7.19
CA TYR A 184 -17.74 19.26 6.20
C TYR A 184 -17.07 19.94 5.01
N ALA A 185 -16.01 19.35 4.47
CA ALA A 185 -15.46 19.77 3.20
C ALA A 185 -16.39 19.38 2.05
N ASN A 186 -16.42 20.21 1.00
CA ASN A 186 -17.05 19.83 -0.27
C ASN A 186 -16.25 18.70 -0.96
N ALA A 187 -16.84 18.06 -1.96
CA ALA A 187 -16.23 16.92 -2.65
C ALA A 187 -14.86 17.24 -3.29
N GLU A 188 -14.66 18.48 -3.75
CA GLU A 188 -13.40 18.90 -4.37
C GLU A 188 -12.31 19.29 -3.38
N PHE A 189 -12.66 19.38 -2.09
CA PHE A 189 -11.78 19.85 -1.01
C PHE A 189 -11.26 21.29 -1.23
N THR A 190 -12.14 22.15 -1.73
CA THR A 190 -11.83 23.57 -2.01
C THR A 190 -12.64 24.55 -1.16
N ASP A 191 -13.70 24.09 -0.49
CA ASP A 191 -14.55 24.93 0.36
C ASP A 191 -15.23 24.06 1.44
N LEU A 192 -15.89 24.71 2.41
CA LEU A 192 -16.69 24.08 3.45
C LEU A 192 -18.18 24.13 3.10
N GLU A 193 -18.91 23.09 3.48
CA GLU A 193 -20.34 22.97 3.34
C GLU A 193 -21.07 23.46 4.60
N GLY A 194 -22.01 24.38 4.40
CA GLY A 194 -22.81 24.95 5.49
C GLY A 194 -22.01 25.88 6.40
N GLU A 195 -22.64 26.32 7.48
CA GLU A 195 -22.02 27.16 8.51
C GLU A 195 -21.27 26.30 9.54
N PRO A 196 -20.11 26.78 10.06
CA PRO A 196 -19.39 26.10 11.13
C PRO A 196 -20.25 25.91 12.38
N LYS A 197 -20.15 24.74 13.00
CA LYS A 197 -20.89 24.38 14.22
C LYS A 197 -19.93 24.00 15.34
N PRO A 198 -20.27 24.24 16.62
CA PRO A 198 -19.48 23.72 17.73
C PRO A 198 -19.36 22.20 17.64
N LEU A 199 -18.14 21.69 17.66
CA LEU A 199 -17.83 20.26 17.73
C LEU A 199 -17.69 19.81 19.19
N PHE A 200 -16.90 20.56 19.95
CA PHE A 200 -16.55 20.24 21.33
C PHE A 200 -16.37 21.50 22.17
N LEU A 201 -17.08 21.54 23.30
CA LEU A 201 -16.96 22.53 24.35
C LEU A 201 -16.70 21.78 25.67
N PRO A 202 -15.63 22.06 26.41
CA PRO A 202 -15.38 21.43 27.70
C PRO A 202 -16.53 21.72 28.69
N GLU A 203 -16.85 20.77 29.56
CA GLU A 203 -17.91 20.87 30.57
C GLU A 203 -17.74 22.09 31.49
N ASN A 204 -16.50 22.51 31.70
CA ASN A 204 -16.16 23.67 32.53
C ASN A 204 -16.35 25.03 31.81
N GLY A 205 -16.68 25.02 30.52
CA GLY A 205 -16.91 26.22 29.69
C GLY A 205 -15.66 27.06 29.38
N LYS A 206 -14.46 26.53 29.60
CA LYS A 206 -13.18 27.23 29.38
C LYS A 206 -12.53 26.84 28.04
N SER A 207 -11.52 27.61 27.64
CA SER A 207 -10.90 27.51 26.31
C SER A 207 -10.22 26.17 26.00
N CYS A 208 -10.57 25.56 24.87
CA CYS A 208 -9.85 24.43 24.29
C CYS A 208 -9.37 24.76 22.87
N ILE A 209 -8.13 24.36 22.57
CA ILE A 209 -7.54 24.50 21.23
C ILE A 209 -6.78 23.25 20.79
N ASP A 210 -6.25 23.26 19.56
CA ASP A 210 -5.33 22.24 19.01
C ASP A 210 -5.88 20.81 19.18
N GLY A 211 -7.09 20.58 18.66
CA GLY A 211 -7.72 19.26 18.70
C GLY A 211 -7.06 18.28 17.74
N ASP A 212 -6.84 17.04 18.18
CA ASP A 212 -6.40 15.89 17.37
C ASP A 212 -7.33 14.71 17.63
N ILE A 213 -7.99 14.20 16.59
CA ILE A 213 -8.97 13.12 16.70
C ILE A 213 -8.41 11.84 16.09
N VAL A 214 -8.25 10.81 16.92
CA VAL A 214 -7.89 9.45 16.48
C VAL A 214 -9.06 8.49 16.71
N TYR A 215 -9.29 7.59 15.76
CA TYR A 215 -10.29 6.53 15.88
C TYR A 215 -9.63 5.21 16.31
N LYS A 216 -10.13 4.59 17.38
CA LYS A 216 -9.69 3.27 17.85
C LYS A 216 -10.88 2.48 18.39
N ASP A 217 -11.03 1.23 17.96
CA ASP A 217 -12.00 0.27 18.52
C ASP A 217 -13.46 0.79 18.62
N GLY A 218 -13.92 1.57 17.63
CA GLY A 218 -15.29 2.12 17.62
C GLY A 218 -15.47 3.37 18.47
N VAL A 219 -14.38 4.04 18.86
CA VAL A 219 -14.38 5.25 19.68
C VAL A 219 -13.45 6.28 19.04
N PHE A 220 -13.94 7.52 18.93
CA PHE A 220 -13.14 8.68 18.59
C PHE A 220 -12.57 9.28 19.87
N HIS A 221 -11.26 9.54 19.88
CA HIS A 221 -10.52 10.17 20.97
C HIS A 221 -10.03 11.54 20.50
N LEU A 222 -10.62 12.61 21.03
CA LEU A 222 -10.18 13.99 20.82
C LEU A 222 -9.17 14.36 21.90
N PHE A 223 -7.89 14.39 21.55
CA PHE A 223 -6.86 15.05 22.35
C PHE A 223 -6.95 16.55 22.11
N TYR A 224 -7.00 17.36 23.15
CA TYR A 224 -7.12 18.81 23.02
C TYR A 224 -6.26 19.53 24.05
N LYS A 225 -5.76 20.72 23.70
CA LYS A 225 -5.03 21.60 24.60
C LYS A 225 -6.01 22.45 25.41
N THR A 226 -5.83 22.49 26.72
CA THR A 226 -6.47 23.49 27.58
C THR A 226 -5.71 24.82 27.51
N GLU A 227 -6.42 25.93 27.28
CA GLU A 227 -5.79 27.24 27.07
C GLU A 227 -6.14 28.22 28.22
N GLY A 228 -5.13 28.83 28.83
CA GLY A 228 -5.30 29.85 29.89
C GLY A 228 -5.75 29.31 31.25
N HIS A 229 -5.86 27.99 31.45
CA HIS A 229 -6.32 27.40 32.71
C HIS A 229 -5.70 26.02 32.99
N GLY A 230 -4.39 26.01 33.17
CA GLY A 230 -3.58 24.79 33.11
C GLY A 230 -3.33 24.49 31.64
N ASN A 231 -2.09 24.61 31.19
CA ASN A 231 -1.74 24.47 29.77
C ASN A 231 -1.21 23.06 29.55
N GLY A 232 -2.10 22.16 29.09
CA GLY A 232 -1.82 20.74 28.97
C GLY A 232 -2.77 20.05 27.99
N ILE A 233 -2.54 18.76 27.74
CA ILE A 233 -3.36 17.95 26.85
C ILE A 233 -4.34 17.13 27.67
N LYS A 234 -5.63 17.21 27.34
CA LYS A 234 -6.69 16.33 27.86
C LYS A 234 -7.28 15.51 26.73
N VAL A 235 -8.10 14.52 27.07
CA VAL A 235 -8.82 13.71 26.09
C VAL A 235 -10.32 13.70 26.38
N ALA A 236 -11.11 13.77 25.32
CA ALA A 236 -12.55 13.51 25.34
C ALA A 236 -12.89 12.42 24.32
N THR A 237 -13.90 11.61 24.62
CA THR A 237 -14.27 10.46 23.76
C THR A 237 -15.71 10.52 23.29
N THR A 238 -15.98 10.04 22.09
CA THR A 238 -17.33 9.85 21.57
C THR A 238 -17.41 8.65 20.63
N ARG A 239 -18.63 8.16 20.36
CA ARG A 239 -18.89 7.14 19.34
C ARG A 239 -19.46 7.70 18.04
N SER A 240 -19.85 8.98 18.04
CA SER A 240 -20.36 9.70 16.86
C SER A 240 -19.88 11.15 16.94
N LEU A 241 -19.07 11.56 15.96
CA LEU A 241 -18.37 12.85 15.93
C LEU A 241 -19.33 14.03 16.13
N THR A 242 -20.52 13.96 15.54
CA THR A 242 -21.50 15.06 15.57
C THR A 242 -22.62 14.88 16.59
N SER A 243 -22.51 13.89 17.49
CA SER A 243 -23.54 13.66 18.52
C SER A 243 -23.67 14.82 19.51
N GLY A 244 -22.63 15.65 19.63
CA GLY A 244 -22.49 16.65 20.69
C GLY A 244 -22.26 16.04 22.08
N ALA A 245 -22.16 14.71 22.17
CA ALA A 245 -21.96 13.98 23.42
C ALA A 245 -20.50 13.49 23.48
N TRP A 246 -19.68 14.23 24.21
CA TRP A 246 -18.29 13.89 24.51
C TRP A 246 -18.15 13.55 25.98
N THR A 247 -17.41 12.48 26.29
CA THR A 247 -17.06 12.10 27.66
C THR A 247 -15.61 12.48 27.93
N GLU A 248 -15.39 13.45 28.81
CA GLU A 248 -14.05 13.92 29.17
C GLU A 248 -13.37 13.01 30.19
N GLU A 249 -12.07 12.79 30.01
CA GLU A 249 -11.23 12.22 31.06
C GLU A 249 -10.66 13.34 31.95
N PRO A 250 -10.61 13.13 33.27
CA PRO A 250 -10.27 14.21 34.21
C PRO A 250 -8.78 14.56 34.22
N ASP A 251 -7.91 13.63 33.84
CA ASP A 251 -6.46 13.74 33.92
C ASP A 251 -5.81 14.30 32.65
N TYR A 252 -4.64 14.90 32.86
CA TYR A 252 -3.77 15.38 31.80
C TYR A 252 -2.96 14.23 31.20
N LYS A 253 -2.81 14.22 29.87
CA LYS A 253 -2.12 13.15 29.13
C LYS A 253 -0.66 13.46 28.84
N GLN A 254 -0.25 14.73 28.93
CA GLN A 254 1.16 15.08 28.86
C GLN A 254 1.95 14.50 30.05
N GLN A 255 3.19 14.11 29.80
CA GLN A 255 4.07 13.49 30.79
C GLN A 255 5.14 14.48 31.30
N THR A 256 4.91 15.76 31.07
CA THR A 256 5.73 16.88 31.51
C THR A 256 4.91 17.88 32.32
N LYS A 257 5.59 18.70 33.12
CA LYS A 257 5.00 19.83 33.86
C LYS A 257 5.08 21.15 33.10
N GLU A 258 5.82 21.16 31.99
CA GLU A 258 5.95 22.31 31.11
C GLU A 258 4.67 22.53 30.30
N ALA A 259 4.49 23.74 29.78
CA ALA A 259 3.36 24.03 28.91
C ALA A 259 3.54 23.35 27.55
N VAL A 260 2.47 22.75 27.05
CA VAL A 260 2.46 21.96 25.81
C VAL A 260 1.30 22.35 24.89
N GLU A 261 1.44 22.09 23.60
CA GLU A 261 0.42 22.35 22.57
C GLU A 261 0.58 21.44 21.35
N GLY A 262 -0.34 21.55 20.38
CA GLY A 262 -0.22 20.82 19.11
C GLY A 262 -0.12 19.30 19.26
N ALA A 263 -1.10 18.69 19.93
CA ALA A 263 -1.16 17.25 20.04
C ALA A 263 -1.27 16.60 18.65
N GLY A 264 -0.60 15.47 18.47
CA GLY A 264 -0.71 14.65 17.27
C GLY A 264 -0.58 13.17 17.62
N THR A 265 -1.46 12.35 17.07
CA THR A 265 -1.48 10.90 17.31
C THR A 265 -1.25 10.11 16.03
N PHE A 266 -0.38 9.10 16.06
CA PHE A 266 -0.22 8.16 14.94
C PHE A 266 0.05 6.73 15.41
N LYS A 267 -0.25 5.75 14.55
CA LYS A 267 -0.04 4.33 14.83
C LYS A 267 1.33 3.86 14.32
N LEU A 268 2.00 2.99 15.06
CA LEU A 268 3.19 2.29 14.61
C LEU A 268 2.84 1.16 13.62
N ILE A 269 3.53 1.11 12.47
CA ILE A 269 3.26 0.19 11.36
C ILE A 269 3.49 -1.23 11.84
N GLY A 270 2.50 -2.09 11.63
CA GLY A 270 2.55 -3.50 12.02
C GLY A 270 2.46 -3.74 13.52
N GLN A 271 2.11 -2.72 14.32
CA GLN A 271 2.04 -2.82 15.78
C GLN A 271 0.71 -2.29 16.31
N ASP A 272 0.18 -2.89 17.39
CA ASP A 272 -0.95 -2.33 18.14
C ASP A 272 -0.47 -1.27 19.15
N LYS A 273 0.28 -0.29 18.65
CA LYS A 273 0.88 0.79 19.43
C LYS A 273 0.64 2.12 18.75
N TYR A 274 0.41 3.14 19.56
CA TYR A 274 0.21 4.52 19.14
C TYR A 274 1.24 5.42 19.82
N ILE A 275 1.58 6.49 19.13
CA ILE A 275 2.39 7.57 19.64
C ILE A 275 1.50 8.79 19.81
N LEU A 276 1.53 9.39 20.99
CA LEU A 276 1.04 10.75 21.23
C LEU A 276 2.24 11.67 21.36
N MET A 277 2.31 12.68 20.51
CA MET A 277 3.37 13.69 20.47
C MET A 277 2.79 15.10 20.64
N TYR A 278 3.58 16.01 21.22
CA TYR A 278 3.18 17.41 21.41
C TYR A 278 4.38 18.36 21.53
N ASP A 279 4.18 19.62 21.13
CA ASP A 279 5.16 20.71 21.19
C ASP A 279 5.28 21.23 22.64
N VAL A 280 6.47 21.11 23.23
CA VAL A 280 6.83 21.77 24.49
C VAL A 280 7.33 23.18 24.16
N TYR A 281 6.43 24.00 23.65
CA TYR A 281 6.72 25.23 22.89
C TYR A 281 7.58 26.27 23.62
N MET A 282 7.58 26.28 24.96
CA MET A 282 8.43 27.16 25.77
C MET A 282 9.90 26.70 25.84
N LYS A 283 10.18 25.46 25.45
CA LYS A 283 11.51 24.83 25.46
C LYS A 283 12.08 24.61 24.06
N GLY A 284 11.27 24.77 23.01
CA GLY A 284 11.67 24.45 21.64
C GLY A 284 11.97 22.96 21.44
N SER A 285 11.23 22.09 22.14
CA SER A 285 11.40 20.64 22.11
C SER A 285 10.06 19.96 21.91
N TYR A 286 10.06 18.78 21.30
CA TYR A 286 8.89 17.90 21.24
C TYR A 286 9.00 16.81 22.30
N GLN A 287 7.87 16.37 22.84
CA GLN A 287 7.81 15.16 23.68
C GLN A 287 7.00 14.08 22.96
N PHE A 288 7.53 12.85 22.98
CA PHE A 288 6.92 11.68 22.39
C PHE A 288 6.58 10.67 23.48
N THR A 289 5.38 10.10 23.37
CA THR A 289 4.90 9.09 24.31
C THR A 289 4.25 7.91 23.59
N GLU A 290 4.45 6.70 24.10
CA GLU A 290 3.88 5.46 23.57
C GLU A 290 2.68 4.99 24.40
N THR A 291 1.68 4.41 23.74
CA THR A 291 0.49 3.80 24.35
C THR A 291 -0.06 2.65 23.51
N THR A 292 -0.81 1.73 24.13
CA THR A 292 -1.61 0.69 23.45
C THR A 292 -3.11 0.90 23.64
N ASP A 293 -3.51 1.78 24.56
CA ASP A 293 -4.91 1.97 24.99
C ASP A 293 -5.41 3.41 24.87
N LEU A 294 -4.55 4.33 24.40
CA LEU A 294 -4.81 5.78 24.31
C LEU A 294 -5.15 6.44 25.66
N LYS A 295 -4.78 5.79 26.77
CA LYS A 295 -5.06 6.25 28.14
C LYS A 295 -3.80 6.37 28.97
N ASN A 296 -2.94 5.35 28.91
CA ASN A 296 -1.69 5.26 29.64
C ASN A 296 -0.53 5.54 28.69
N PHE A 297 0.28 6.54 29.01
CA PHE A 297 1.34 7.05 28.13
C PHE A 297 2.71 6.92 28.80
N LYS A 298 3.67 6.37 28.06
CA LYS A 298 5.07 6.23 28.49
C LYS A 298 5.96 7.16 27.68
N VAL A 299 6.76 8.00 28.34
CA VAL A 299 7.76 8.85 27.66
C VAL A 299 8.80 8.00 26.93
N ILE A 300 9.10 8.39 25.70
CA ILE A 300 10.10 7.74 24.83
C ILE A 300 11.09 8.73 24.20
N ASP A 301 11.22 9.94 24.77
CA ASP A 301 12.09 11.01 24.23
C ASP A 301 13.53 10.55 23.96
N SER A 302 14.09 9.65 24.79
CA SER A 302 15.44 9.10 24.59
C SER A 302 15.58 8.15 23.40
N GLU A 303 14.46 7.64 22.89
CA GLU A 303 14.39 6.74 21.74
C GLU A 303 14.21 7.52 20.44
N VAL A 304 13.68 8.75 20.51
CA VAL A 304 13.39 9.61 19.36
C VAL A 304 14.59 10.46 18.98
N LYS A 305 14.88 10.56 17.68
CA LYS A 305 15.99 11.34 17.12
C LYS A 305 15.50 12.19 15.95
N MET A 306 15.91 13.45 15.92
CA MET A 306 15.59 14.40 14.86
C MET A 306 16.79 15.29 14.59
N ASN A 307 17.02 15.69 13.33
CA ASN A 307 18.01 16.70 12.96
C ASN A 307 17.38 18.11 12.76
N PHE A 308 16.15 18.30 13.20
CA PHE A 308 15.36 19.53 13.09
C PHE A 308 14.58 19.76 14.38
N HIS A 309 14.00 20.96 14.51
CA HIS A 309 13.16 21.35 15.66
C HIS A 309 11.75 21.68 15.15
N PRO A 310 10.83 20.70 15.14
CA PRO A 310 9.47 20.92 14.66
C PRO A 310 8.64 21.66 15.71
N ARG A 311 7.58 22.29 15.21
CA ARG A 311 6.43 22.76 15.96
C ARG A 311 5.16 22.23 15.33
N HIS A 312 4.16 21.98 16.18
CA HIS A 312 2.79 21.54 15.89
C HIS A 312 2.60 21.01 14.46
N GLY A 313 2.67 19.70 14.32
CA GLY A 313 2.52 19.02 13.03
C GLY A 313 1.95 17.62 13.16
N THR A 314 1.87 16.90 12.03
CA THR A 314 1.22 15.60 11.93
C THR A 314 2.13 14.58 11.25
N ILE A 315 2.02 13.32 11.67
CA ILE A 315 2.76 12.19 11.11
C ILE A 315 1.78 11.20 10.49
N ILE A 316 2.00 10.83 9.23
CA ILE A 316 1.24 9.79 8.54
C ILE A 316 2.15 8.68 8.03
N PRO A 317 1.69 7.42 7.98
CA PRO A 317 2.42 6.37 7.28
C PRO A 317 2.34 6.57 5.76
N ILE A 318 3.45 6.26 5.07
CA ILE A 318 3.61 6.39 3.62
C ILE A 318 4.12 5.10 2.99
N THR A 319 3.76 4.92 1.72
CA THR A 319 4.18 3.78 0.91
C THR A 319 5.58 3.95 0.36
N ARG A 320 6.17 2.87 -0.15
CA ARG A 320 7.47 2.93 -0.83
C ARG A 320 7.47 3.90 -2.02
N HIS A 321 6.41 3.89 -2.83
CA HIS A 321 6.30 4.78 -3.98
C HIS A 321 6.22 6.25 -3.58
N GLU A 322 5.52 6.55 -2.49
CA GLU A 322 5.46 7.91 -1.95
C GLU A 322 6.79 8.37 -1.39
N LEU A 323 7.47 7.51 -0.63
CA LEU A 323 8.81 7.80 -0.10
C LEU A 323 9.81 8.09 -1.23
N LEU A 324 9.79 7.28 -2.31
CA LEU A 324 10.61 7.51 -3.49
C LEU A 324 10.29 8.87 -4.11
N ARG A 325 9.02 9.18 -4.38
CA ARG A 325 8.62 10.45 -4.99
C ARG A 325 9.10 11.67 -4.20
N ILE A 326 8.86 11.70 -2.88
CA ILE A 326 9.24 12.86 -2.07
C ILE A 326 10.77 12.98 -1.90
N THR A 327 11.50 11.85 -1.91
CA THR A 327 12.98 11.88 -1.82
C THR A 327 13.66 12.14 -3.16
N ASP A 328 13.01 11.81 -4.28
CA ASP A 328 13.46 12.20 -5.62
C ASP A 328 13.28 13.71 -5.85
N GLU A 329 12.19 14.30 -5.35
CA GLU A 329 11.92 15.75 -5.46
C GLU A 329 12.85 16.58 -4.55
N TRP A 330 12.91 16.24 -3.26
CA TRP A 330 13.58 17.09 -2.24
C TRP A 330 14.91 16.55 -1.75
N GLY A 331 15.43 15.50 -2.38
CA GLY A 331 16.65 14.82 -1.99
C GLY A 331 16.44 13.85 -0.81
N LYS A 332 17.15 12.73 -0.86
CA LYS A 332 17.15 11.72 0.21
C LYS A 332 18.21 12.06 1.26
N PRO A 333 17.86 12.21 2.55
CA PRO A 333 18.84 12.36 3.62
C PRO A 333 19.85 11.20 3.62
N THR A 334 21.11 11.51 3.92
CA THR A 334 22.18 10.49 3.92
C THR A 334 21.93 9.47 5.03
N GLU A 335 21.47 9.95 6.18
CA GLU A 335 21.19 9.21 7.41
C GLU A 335 20.01 8.24 7.27
N LEU A 336 19.12 8.47 6.30
CA LEU A 336 18.01 7.55 6.01
C LEU A 336 18.51 6.21 5.42
N GLY A 337 19.74 6.17 4.94
CA GLY A 337 20.35 4.96 4.38
C GLY A 337 19.76 4.56 3.03
N ALA A 338 19.84 3.28 2.70
CA ALA A 338 19.24 2.72 1.48
C ALA A 338 17.73 2.55 1.67
N LEU A 339 16.95 2.93 0.67
CA LEU A 339 15.51 2.69 0.66
C LEU A 339 15.22 1.22 0.32
N PRO A 340 14.11 0.64 0.83
CA PRO A 340 13.69 -0.71 0.44
C PRO A 340 13.57 -0.84 -1.07
N ASN A 341 13.96 -2.00 -1.61
CA ASN A 341 13.80 -2.33 -3.02
C ASN A 341 12.48 -3.07 -3.26
N ASN A 342 12.09 -3.94 -2.33
CA ASN A 342 10.93 -4.81 -2.42
C ASN A 342 9.89 -4.52 -1.29
N PRO A 343 8.66 -5.05 -1.42
CA PRO A 343 8.04 -5.47 -2.69
C PRO A 343 7.89 -4.26 -3.64
N VAL A 344 7.82 -4.54 -4.95
CA VAL A 344 7.77 -3.48 -5.98
C VAL A 344 6.34 -3.06 -6.34
N LEU A 345 5.37 -3.97 -6.17
CA LEU A 345 3.96 -3.71 -6.40
C LEU A 345 3.22 -3.49 -5.07
N PRO A 346 2.25 -2.55 -5.01
CA PRO A 346 1.34 -2.42 -3.88
C PRO A 346 0.32 -3.56 -3.87
N GLY A 347 -0.45 -3.74 -2.80
CA GLY A 347 -1.49 -4.79 -2.77
C GLY A 347 -0.92 -6.21 -2.68
N PHE A 348 -1.78 -7.23 -2.73
CA PHE A 348 -1.35 -8.62 -2.75
C PHE A 348 -1.32 -9.11 -4.18
N HIS A 349 -0.15 -9.48 -4.66
CA HIS A 349 0.09 -9.95 -6.01
C HIS A 349 1.05 -11.13 -5.98
N ALA A 350 0.82 -12.07 -6.88
CA ALA A 350 1.63 -13.27 -6.98
C ALA A 350 1.84 -13.70 -8.42
N ASP A 351 2.64 -14.74 -8.58
CA ASP A 351 2.88 -15.42 -9.85
C ASP A 351 3.22 -14.41 -10.98
N PRO A 352 4.25 -13.56 -10.79
CA PRO A 352 4.52 -12.46 -11.71
C PRO A 352 5.18 -12.94 -13.01
N GLU A 353 4.69 -12.42 -14.12
CA GLU A 353 5.36 -12.39 -15.42
C GLU A 353 5.94 -10.99 -15.67
N ILE A 354 7.06 -10.91 -16.40
CA ILE A 354 7.73 -9.66 -16.77
C ILE A 354 8.02 -9.57 -18.28
N LEU A 355 7.59 -8.47 -18.91
CA LEU A 355 7.86 -8.17 -20.32
C LEU A 355 8.56 -6.82 -20.45
N TYR A 356 9.56 -6.73 -21.32
CA TYR A 356 9.93 -5.44 -21.92
C TYR A 356 9.25 -5.30 -23.29
N SER A 357 8.45 -4.25 -23.45
CA SER A 357 7.79 -3.98 -24.73
C SER A 357 8.68 -3.12 -25.61
N HIS A 358 9.03 -3.62 -26.80
CA HIS A 358 9.70 -2.80 -27.80
C HIS A 358 8.76 -1.76 -28.43
N GLN A 359 7.44 -1.96 -28.38
CA GLN A 359 6.46 -0.98 -28.86
C GLN A 359 6.46 0.29 -28.00
N THR A 360 6.42 0.15 -26.67
CA THR A 360 6.26 1.28 -25.74
C THR A 360 7.55 1.70 -25.05
N GLN A 361 8.63 0.90 -25.17
CA GLN A 361 9.91 1.09 -24.50
C GLN A 361 9.77 1.08 -22.97
N LYS A 362 8.84 0.28 -22.44
CA LYS A 362 8.55 0.12 -21.01
C LYS A 362 8.59 -1.35 -20.60
N TYR A 363 8.76 -1.57 -19.31
CA TYR A 363 8.60 -2.85 -18.64
C TYR A 363 7.16 -3.02 -18.16
N TYR A 364 6.66 -4.26 -18.12
CA TYR A 364 5.30 -4.60 -17.71
C TYR A 364 5.30 -5.84 -16.82
N ILE A 365 4.72 -5.75 -15.63
CA ILE A 365 4.43 -6.92 -14.79
C ILE A 365 2.97 -7.30 -14.92
N TYR A 366 2.73 -8.59 -15.12
CA TYR A 366 1.42 -9.23 -15.11
C TYR A 366 1.39 -10.20 -13.97
N SER A 367 0.34 -10.21 -13.15
CA SER A 367 0.34 -11.03 -11.93
C SER A 367 -1.04 -11.58 -11.61
N THR A 368 -1.07 -12.71 -10.90
CA THR A 368 -2.25 -13.15 -10.16
C THR A 368 -2.64 -12.07 -9.15
N THR A 369 -3.89 -11.60 -9.20
CA THR A 369 -4.45 -10.76 -8.13
C THR A 369 -4.70 -11.63 -6.89
N ASP A 370 -3.90 -11.45 -5.85
CA ASP A 370 -3.90 -12.28 -4.63
C ASP A 370 -4.72 -11.63 -3.49
N GLY A 371 -4.59 -12.10 -2.25
CA GLY A 371 -5.34 -11.56 -1.09
C GLY A 371 -6.78 -12.07 -0.99
N GLN A 372 -7.13 -13.10 -1.76
CA GLN A 372 -8.47 -13.71 -1.79
C GLN A 372 -8.39 -15.18 -1.36
N PRO A 373 -9.26 -15.64 -0.42
CA PRO A 373 -9.28 -17.03 0.02
C PRO A 373 -9.37 -18.03 -1.14
N GLY A 374 -8.56 -19.11 -1.07
CA GLY A 374 -8.53 -20.16 -2.09
C GLY A 374 -8.01 -19.70 -3.45
N TRP A 375 -7.14 -18.68 -3.47
CA TRP A 375 -6.66 -18.03 -4.69
C TRP A 375 -7.83 -17.60 -5.58
N GLY A 376 -8.85 -16.99 -4.97
CA GLY A 376 -10.14 -16.72 -5.60
C GLY A 376 -10.15 -15.58 -6.62
N GLY A 377 -9.01 -14.93 -6.87
CA GLY A 377 -8.86 -13.85 -7.86
C GLY A 377 -9.40 -14.26 -9.24
N TRP A 378 -10.04 -13.32 -9.93
CA TRP A 378 -10.75 -13.60 -11.19
C TRP A 378 -10.38 -12.65 -12.32
N TYR A 379 -9.41 -11.78 -12.11
CA TYR A 379 -8.93 -10.82 -13.10
C TYR A 379 -7.43 -10.62 -12.97
N PHE A 380 -6.82 -10.23 -14.09
CA PHE A 380 -5.42 -9.86 -14.17
C PHE A 380 -5.25 -8.34 -14.22
N THR A 381 -4.33 -7.84 -13.42
CA THR A 381 -3.86 -6.44 -13.45
C THR A 381 -2.49 -6.37 -14.08
N VAL A 382 -2.20 -5.22 -14.68
CA VAL A 382 -0.93 -4.93 -15.33
C VAL A 382 -0.31 -3.67 -14.73
N PHE A 383 0.99 -3.72 -14.48
CA PHE A 383 1.76 -2.59 -13.98
C PHE A 383 2.87 -2.26 -14.96
N SER A 384 3.09 -0.98 -15.28
CA SER A 384 4.17 -0.55 -16.19
C SER A 384 5.26 0.23 -15.47
N SER A 385 6.49 0.15 -15.98
CA SER A 385 7.64 0.88 -15.44
C SER A 385 8.60 1.32 -16.55
N THR A 386 9.24 2.48 -16.37
CA THR A 386 10.34 2.93 -17.24
C THR A 386 11.72 2.62 -16.65
N ASP A 387 11.81 2.27 -15.37
CA ASP A 387 13.07 2.21 -14.62
C ASP A 387 13.23 0.97 -13.72
N LEU A 388 12.24 0.08 -13.71
CA LEU A 388 12.13 -1.12 -12.84
C LEU A 388 12.04 -0.83 -11.34
N LYS A 389 11.90 0.44 -10.94
CA LYS A 389 11.83 0.87 -9.54
C LYS A 389 10.44 1.36 -9.18
N THR A 390 9.87 2.19 -10.05
CA THR A 390 8.55 2.80 -9.91
C THR A 390 7.58 2.13 -10.86
N TRP A 391 6.40 1.76 -10.36
CA TRP A 391 5.42 0.97 -11.10
C TRP A 391 4.09 1.70 -11.13
N GLN A 392 3.61 1.99 -12.33
CA GLN A 392 2.30 2.56 -12.60
C GLN A 392 1.27 1.43 -12.73
N ASP A 393 0.20 1.49 -11.95
CA ASP A 393 -0.99 0.65 -12.14
C ASP A 393 -1.71 1.06 -13.43
N GLU A 394 -1.77 0.16 -14.42
CA GLU A 394 -2.45 0.35 -15.70
C GLU A 394 -3.87 -0.26 -15.69
N GLY A 395 -4.30 -0.83 -14.56
CA GLY A 395 -5.64 -1.36 -14.33
C GLY A 395 -5.85 -2.82 -14.73
N VAL A 396 -7.13 -3.21 -14.78
CA VAL A 396 -7.54 -4.57 -15.13
C VAL A 396 -7.50 -4.76 -16.64
N MET A 397 -6.75 -5.76 -17.11
CA MET A 397 -6.60 -6.05 -18.54
C MET A 397 -7.43 -7.23 -19.05
N LEU A 398 -7.81 -8.15 -18.16
CA LEU A 398 -8.63 -9.32 -18.49
C LEU A 398 -9.40 -9.81 -17.25
N ASP A 399 -10.73 -9.96 -17.36
CA ASP A 399 -11.63 -10.45 -16.31
C ASP A 399 -12.27 -11.79 -16.75
N LEU A 400 -11.91 -12.87 -16.05
CA LEU A 400 -12.38 -14.23 -16.34
C LEU A 400 -13.84 -14.50 -15.92
N LYS A 401 -14.45 -13.64 -15.09
CA LYS A 401 -15.88 -13.73 -14.74
C LYS A 401 -16.77 -12.96 -15.69
N SER A 402 -16.19 -12.11 -16.53
CA SER A 402 -16.92 -11.31 -17.51
C SER A 402 -17.12 -12.06 -18.83
N GLU A 403 -17.83 -11.43 -19.77
CA GLU A 403 -17.96 -11.92 -21.14
C GLU A 403 -16.62 -11.92 -21.92
N GLN A 404 -15.55 -11.33 -21.38
CA GLN A 404 -14.23 -11.38 -22.01
C GLN A 404 -13.69 -12.81 -22.13
N VAL A 405 -14.03 -13.71 -21.20
CA VAL A 405 -13.60 -15.11 -21.21
C VAL A 405 -14.82 -16.03 -21.05
N PRO A 406 -15.51 -16.37 -22.15
CA PRO A 406 -16.82 -17.02 -22.07
C PRO A 406 -16.79 -18.44 -21.46
N TRP A 407 -15.62 -19.08 -21.42
CA TRP A 407 -15.46 -20.46 -20.93
C TRP A 407 -15.07 -20.56 -19.45
N ALA A 408 -14.60 -19.48 -18.81
CA ALA A 408 -14.08 -19.47 -17.44
C ALA A 408 -15.01 -18.75 -16.43
N ASP A 409 -14.85 -19.00 -15.13
CA ASP A 409 -15.63 -18.34 -14.05
C ASP A 409 -14.77 -17.83 -12.86
N GLY A 410 -13.45 -17.85 -12.98
CA GLY A 410 -12.54 -17.31 -11.97
C GLY A 410 -11.21 -18.05 -11.90
N ASN A 411 -10.52 -17.90 -10.76
CA ASN A 411 -9.17 -18.41 -10.53
C ASN A 411 -8.21 -18.03 -11.68
N ALA A 412 -8.12 -16.73 -11.93
CA ALA A 412 -7.20 -16.14 -12.90
C ALA A 412 -5.77 -16.24 -12.36
N TRP A 413 -5.04 -17.28 -12.76
CA TRP A 413 -3.75 -17.63 -12.17
C TRP A 413 -2.61 -17.64 -13.18
N ALA A 414 -1.46 -17.17 -12.70
CA ALA A 414 -0.12 -17.38 -13.26
C ALA A 414 -0.06 -17.18 -14.78
N PRO A 415 -0.09 -15.91 -15.24
CA PRO A 415 -0.02 -15.64 -16.65
C PRO A 415 1.42 -15.63 -17.18
N CYS A 416 1.57 -15.70 -18.49
CA CYS A 416 2.79 -15.33 -19.21
C CYS A 416 2.45 -14.56 -20.49
N ILE A 417 3.42 -13.89 -21.11
CA ILE A 417 3.15 -13.09 -22.31
C ILE A 417 4.30 -13.08 -23.31
N GLU A 418 3.97 -13.13 -24.60
CA GLU A 418 4.94 -12.99 -25.69
C GLU A 418 4.60 -11.78 -26.57
N GLU A 419 5.58 -10.90 -26.80
CA GLU A 419 5.49 -9.83 -27.81
C GLU A 419 6.04 -10.32 -29.15
N LYS A 420 5.25 -10.23 -30.23
CA LYS A 420 5.68 -10.54 -31.59
C LYS A 420 5.34 -9.46 -32.59
N LYS A 421 6.07 -9.42 -33.70
CA LYS A 421 5.67 -8.68 -34.90
C LYS A 421 4.89 -9.59 -35.85
N VAL A 422 3.61 -9.27 -36.05
CA VAL A 422 2.74 -9.90 -37.04
C VAL A 422 2.37 -8.84 -38.07
N ASP A 423 2.65 -9.10 -39.34
CA ASP A 423 2.43 -8.15 -40.45
C ASP A 423 3.02 -6.75 -40.19
N GLY A 424 4.21 -6.71 -39.58
CA GLY A 424 4.95 -5.49 -39.26
C GLY A 424 4.42 -4.71 -38.04
N LYS A 425 3.38 -5.21 -37.35
CA LYS A 425 2.80 -4.60 -36.15
C LYS A 425 3.06 -5.45 -34.92
N TYR A 426 3.25 -4.80 -33.78
CA TYR A 426 3.35 -5.50 -32.50
C TYR A 426 2.00 -6.13 -32.13
N LYS A 427 2.06 -7.39 -31.69
CA LYS A 427 0.95 -8.19 -31.16
C LYS A 427 1.43 -8.86 -29.88
N TYR A 428 0.53 -8.95 -28.92
CA TYR A 428 0.77 -9.56 -27.62
C TYR A 428 -0.07 -10.81 -27.48
N PHE A 429 0.55 -11.91 -27.09
CA PHE A 429 -0.10 -13.19 -26.82
C PHE A 429 0.02 -13.48 -25.33
N PHE A 430 -1.09 -13.37 -24.61
CA PHE A 430 -1.17 -13.51 -23.15
C PHE A 430 -1.80 -14.86 -22.82
N TYR A 431 -1.02 -15.75 -22.22
CA TYR A 431 -1.49 -17.06 -21.80
C TYR A 431 -1.75 -17.04 -20.30
N TYR A 432 -2.74 -17.80 -19.86
CA TYR A 432 -3.17 -17.80 -18.48
C TYR A 432 -3.88 -19.10 -18.13
N SER A 433 -3.99 -19.41 -16.85
CA SER A 433 -4.85 -20.50 -16.39
C SER A 433 -6.13 -19.96 -15.72
N GLY A 434 -7.23 -20.69 -15.90
CA GLY A 434 -8.55 -20.31 -15.44
C GLY A 434 -9.41 -21.51 -15.04
N ASN A 435 -10.39 -21.29 -14.17
CA ASN A 435 -11.38 -22.30 -13.83
C ASN A 435 -12.50 -22.33 -14.88
N PRO A 436 -12.75 -23.47 -15.56
CA PRO A 436 -13.82 -23.57 -16.55
C PRO A 436 -15.21 -23.69 -15.91
N LYS A 437 -16.21 -23.03 -16.50
CA LYS A 437 -17.63 -23.04 -16.05
C LYS A 437 -18.23 -24.44 -15.91
N ASN A 438 -17.79 -25.38 -16.75
CA ASN A 438 -18.36 -26.72 -16.83
C ASN A 438 -17.59 -27.74 -15.96
N GLY A 439 -16.66 -27.29 -15.12
CA GLY A 439 -15.75 -28.16 -14.36
C GLY A 439 -14.70 -28.86 -15.24
N GLY A 440 -13.99 -29.83 -14.67
CA GLY A 440 -12.94 -30.58 -15.38
C GLY A 440 -11.49 -30.19 -15.03
N GLY A 441 -11.28 -29.42 -13.97
CA GLY A 441 -9.95 -28.92 -13.57
C GLY A 441 -9.59 -27.61 -14.27
N LYS A 442 -8.51 -26.97 -13.81
CA LYS A 442 -8.00 -25.73 -14.41
C LYS A 442 -7.53 -25.99 -15.85
N GLN A 443 -7.72 -24.99 -16.72
CA GLN A 443 -7.37 -25.06 -18.15
C GLN A 443 -6.61 -23.80 -18.55
N ILE A 444 -5.81 -23.89 -19.62
CA ILE A 444 -4.99 -22.78 -20.11
C ILE A 444 -5.70 -22.13 -21.29
N GLY A 445 -5.84 -20.80 -21.25
CA GLY A 445 -6.36 -19.96 -22.33
C GLY A 445 -5.27 -19.11 -22.97
N VAL A 446 -5.66 -18.39 -24.03
CA VAL A 446 -4.83 -17.38 -24.67
C VAL A 446 -5.71 -16.20 -25.07
N ALA A 447 -5.25 -14.99 -24.76
CA ALA A 447 -5.85 -13.74 -25.19
C ALA A 447 -4.84 -12.91 -26.00
N THR A 448 -5.35 -12.07 -26.89
CA THR A 448 -4.51 -11.25 -27.78
C THR A 448 -4.80 -9.76 -27.66
N SER A 449 -3.78 -8.93 -27.88
CA SER A 449 -3.88 -7.47 -27.87
C SER A 449 -2.91 -6.82 -28.85
N ASP A 450 -3.17 -5.56 -29.22
CA ASP A 450 -2.28 -4.66 -29.96
C ASP A 450 -1.44 -3.75 -29.04
N SER A 451 -1.65 -3.86 -27.72
CA SER A 451 -1.00 -3.08 -26.66
C SER A 451 -0.66 -3.99 -25.48
N PRO A 452 0.51 -3.80 -24.81
CA PRO A 452 0.90 -4.61 -23.66
C PRO A 452 -0.06 -4.42 -22.46
N ALA A 453 -0.69 -3.25 -22.34
CA ALA A 453 -1.67 -2.99 -21.28
C ALA A 453 -3.11 -3.41 -21.65
N GLY A 454 -3.31 -4.05 -22.80
CA GLY A 454 -4.65 -4.41 -23.29
C GLY A 454 -5.40 -3.26 -23.99
N PRO A 455 -6.73 -3.40 -24.18
CA PRO A 455 -7.56 -4.51 -23.71
C PRO A 455 -7.25 -5.83 -24.45
N PHE A 456 -7.32 -6.94 -23.73
CA PHE A 456 -7.11 -8.27 -24.31
C PHE A 456 -8.42 -8.92 -24.74
N THR A 457 -8.37 -9.68 -25.83
CA THR A 457 -9.48 -10.48 -26.37
C THR A 457 -9.13 -11.96 -26.31
N ASP A 458 -9.89 -12.74 -25.53
CA ASP A 458 -9.72 -14.19 -25.42
C ASP A 458 -10.06 -14.93 -26.72
N LEU A 459 -9.45 -16.10 -26.92
CA LEU A 459 -9.74 -17.00 -28.04
C LEU A 459 -11.18 -17.56 -28.02
N GLY A 460 -11.88 -17.48 -26.89
CA GLY A 460 -13.22 -18.00 -26.68
C GLY A 460 -13.26 -19.48 -26.25
N ARG A 461 -12.09 -20.12 -26.16
CA ARG A 461 -11.92 -21.51 -25.69
C ARG A 461 -10.49 -21.72 -25.14
N PRO A 462 -10.29 -22.70 -24.25
CA PRO A 462 -8.95 -23.08 -23.81
C PRO A 462 -8.10 -23.68 -24.95
N VAL A 463 -6.77 -23.62 -24.78
CA VAL A 463 -5.76 -24.20 -25.66
C VAL A 463 -5.13 -25.48 -25.09
N VAL A 464 -5.10 -25.65 -23.75
CA VAL A 464 -4.68 -26.90 -23.10
C VAL A 464 -5.71 -27.30 -22.04
N THR A 465 -6.23 -28.52 -22.15
CA THR A 465 -7.32 -29.03 -21.30
C THR A 465 -7.06 -30.41 -20.68
N ALA A 466 -5.88 -30.98 -20.89
CA ALA A 466 -5.57 -32.33 -20.42
C ALA A 466 -4.11 -32.45 -19.96
N SER A 467 -3.88 -33.34 -18.99
CA SER A 467 -2.54 -33.70 -18.53
C SER A 467 -1.91 -34.71 -19.49
N PRO A 468 -0.66 -34.51 -19.93
CA PRO A 468 0.08 -35.52 -20.69
C PRO A 468 0.50 -36.74 -19.85
N VAL A 469 0.40 -36.67 -18.52
CA VAL A 469 0.77 -37.75 -17.60
C VAL A 469 -0.43 -38.35 -16.84
N GLY A 470 -1.66 -37.92 -17.13
CA GLY A 470 -2.89 -38.41 -16.50
C GLY A 470 -3.12 -37.95 -15.05
N GLY A 471 -2.24 -37.11 -14.50
CA GLY A 471 -2.35 -36.49 -13.17
C GLY A 471 -1.78 -35.06 -13.15
N GLY A 472 -1.69 -34.42 -11.99
CA GLY A 472 -1.28 -33.01 -11.90
C GLY A 472 -2.32 -32.05 -12.49
N GLN A 473 -1.94 -30.77 -12.70
CA GLN A 473 -2.85 -29.73 -13.17
C GLN A 473 -2.31 -28.98 -14.40
N GLN A 474 -3.21 -28.40 -15.22
CA GLN A 474 -2.88 -27.59 -16.39
C GLN A 474 -2.92 -26.11 -15.97
N ILE A 475 -1.89 -25.69 -15.24
CA ILE A 475 -1.68 -24.34 -14.74
C ILE A 475 -0.24 -23.90 -15.01
N ASP A 476 0.11 -22.68 -14.59
CA ASP A 476 1.47 -22.14 -14.64
C ASP A 476 2.08 -22.22 -16.02
N VAL A 477 1.38 -21.60 -16.97
CA VAL A 477 1.81 -21.57 -18.36
C VAL A 477 2.94 -20.55 -18.53
N ASP A 478 3.98 -20.95 -19.25
CA ASP A 478 5.06 -20.08 -19.73
C ASP A 478 5.15 -20.17 -21.27
N VAL A 479 5.63 -19.10 -21.89
CA VAL A 479 5.81 -18.99 -23.34
C VAL A 479 7.21 -18.49 -23.65
N PHE A 480 7.84 -19.09 -24.65
CA PHE A 480 9.18 -18.70 -25.06
C PHE A 480 9.35 -18.85 -26.57
N THR A 481 9.93 -17.83 -27.21
CA THR A 481 10.39 -17.90 -28.60
C THR A 481 11.89 -18.21 -28.66
N ASP A 482 12.23 -19.34 -29.27
CA ASP A 482 13.61 -19.74 -29.50
C ASP A 482 14.32 -18.76 -30.45
N PRO A 483 15.36 -18.03 -30.00
CA PRO A 483 16.09 -17.09 -30.84
C PRO A 483 16.92 -17.79 -31.94
N VAL A 484 17.17 -19.10 -31.83
CA VAL A 484 17.93 -19.87 -32.83
C VAL A 484 17.05 -20.27 -34.01
N SER A 485 15.87 -20.84 -33.76
CA SER A 485 14.97 -21.33 -34.82
C SER A 485 13.83 -20.37 -35.18
N GLY A 486 13.49 -19.43 -34.31
CA GLY A 486 12.31 -18.55 -34.43
C GLY A 486 10.99 -19.22 -34.05
N LYS A 487 11.01 -20.50 -33.63
CA LYS A 487 9.82 -21.23 -33.16
C LYS A 487 9.44 -20.81 -31.75
N SER A 488 8.15 -20.86 -31.44
CA SER A 488 7.66 -20.63 -30.08
C SER A 488 7.19 -21.90 -29.42
N TYR A 489 7.27 -21.92 -28.10
CA TYR A 489 6.95 -23.06 -27.27
C TYR A 489 6.10 -22.61 -26.09
N LEU A 490 5.15 -23.46 -25.68
CA LEU A 490 4.50 -23.35 -24.38
C LEU A 490 5.08 -24.38 -23.43
N TYR A 491 5.21 -24.00 -22.15
CA TYR A 491 5.55 -24.86 -21.03
C TYR A 491 4.46 -24.76 -19.98
N TRP A 492 4.13 -25.84 -19.28
CA TRP A 492 3.12 -25.80 -18.24
C TRP A 492 3.19 -26.99 -17.28
N GLY A 493 2.50 -26.85 -16.15
CA GLY A 493 2.08 -27.95 -15.30
C GLY A 493 2.43 -27.78 -13.82
N ASN A 494 1.54 -28.31 -12.98
CA ASN A 494 1.81 -28.59 -11.57
C ASN A 494 1.81 -30.12 -11.36
N GLY A 495 2.84 -30.63 -10.69
CA GLY A 495 3.14 -32.05 -10.54
C GLY A 495 3.86 -32.69 -11.74
N TYR A 496 3.93 -31.99 -12.87
CA TYR A 496 4.74 -32.33 -14.04
C TYR A 496 5.15 -31.06 -14.78
N MET A 497 6.24 -31.10 -15.54
CA MET A 497 6.59 -30.08 -16.53
C MET A 497 6.40 -30.67 -17.93
N ALA A 498 5.58 -30.04 -18.74
CA ALA A 498 5.43 -30.35 -20.15
C ALA A 498 5.82 -29.15 -21.01
N GLY A 499 6.23 -29.42 -22.25
CA GLY A 499 6.45 -28.38 -23.26
C GLY A 499 5.99 -28.83 -24.65
N ALA A 500 5.54 -27.90 -25.48
CA ALA A 500 5.10 -28.16 -26.85
C ALA A 500 5.41 -26.99 -27.77
N GLU A 501 5.72 -27.26 -29.03
CA GLU A 501 5.85 -26.23 -30.07
C GLU A 501 4.48 -25.62 -30.35
N LEU A 502 4.39 -24.29 -30.43
CA LEU A 502 3.21 -23.57 -30.90
C LEU A 502 3.11 -23.62 -32.42
N ASN A 503 1.88 -23.58 -32.95
CA ASN A 503 1.66 -23.20 -34.33
C ASN A 503 1.97 -21.71 -34.56
N ASP A 504 2.17 -21.34 -35.81
CA ASP A 504 2.53 -19.96 -36.19
C ASP A 504 1.46 -18.94 -35.79
N ASP A 505 0.21 -19.39 -35.56
CA ASP A 505 -0.90 -18.57 -35.08
C ASP A 505 -0.79 -18.17 -33.60
N MET A 506 0.13 -18.78 -32.85
CA MET A 506 0.36 -18.59 -31.40
C MET A 506 -0.85 -18.92 -30.52
N VAL A 507 -1.93 -19.48 -31.08
CA VAL A 507 -3.19 -19.76 -30.37
C VAL A 507 -3.54 -21.26 -30.38
N SER A 508 -2.59 -22.10 -30.77
CA SER A 508 -2.70 -23.56 -30.71
C SER A 508 -1.33 -24.24 -30.60
N ILE A 509 -1.27 -25.36 -29.88
CA ILE A 509 -0.06 -26.19 -29.78
C ILE A 509 -0.02 -27.25 -30.89
N LYS A 510 1.19 -27.70 -31.24
CA LYS A 510 1.42 -28.88 -32.06
C LYS A 510 1.42 -30.11 -31.17
N GLU A 511 0.26 -30.75 -31.03
CA GLU A 511 0.01 -31.87 -30.11
C GLU A 511 1.05 -33.00 -30.21
N ASN A 512 1.54 -33.30 -31.41
CA ASN A 512 2.55 -34.34 -31.64
C ASN A 512 3.96 -33.98 -31.14
N THR A 513 4.15 -32.76 -30.62
CA THR A 513 5.42 -32.27 -30.05
C THR A 513 5.41 -32.20 -28.53
N VAL A 514 4.27 -32.50 -27.90
CA VAL A 514 4.13 -32.49 -26.44
C VAL A 514 5.18 -33.43 -25.84
N THR A 515 6.05 -32.86 -25.03
CA THR A 515 7.17 -33.55 -24.38
C THR A 515 7.08 -33.35 -22.88
N VAL A 516 7.05 -34.44 -22.12
CA VAL A 516 7.14 -34.39 -20.65
C VAL A 516 8.61 -34.32 -20.28
N MET A 517 8.98 -33.28 -19.53
CA MET A 517 10.36 -32.96 -19.18
C MET A 517 10.54 -32.67 -17.69
N THR A 518 9.65 -33.18 -16.85
CA THR A 518 9.75 -33.07 -15.40
C THR A 518 11.13 -33.53 -14.90
N PRO A 519 11.91 -32.68 -14.22
CA PRO A 519 13.18 -33.09 -13.64
C PRO A 519 13.01 -34.28 -12.68
N GLU A 520 13.80 -35.34 -12.89
CA GLU A 520 13.72 -36.55 -12.06
C GLU A 520 14.49 -36.39 -10.73
N GLY A 521 13.89 -36.89 -9.65
CA GLY A 521 14.51 -36.92 -8.33
C GLY A 521 14.35 -35.61 -7.55
N GLY A 522 15.39 -35.28 -6.78
CA GLY A 522 15.35 -34.18 -5.83
C GLY A 522 14.49 -34.46 -4.60
N THR A 523 14.44 -33.46 -3.73
CA THR A 523 13.76 -33.37 -2.45
C THR A 523 13.19 -31.95 -2.30
N LEU A 524 12.41 -31.72 -1.24
CA LEU A 524 11.93 -30.37 -0.92
C LEU A 524 13.06 -29.43 -0.46
N GLN A 525 14.30 -29.92 -0.29
CA GLN A 525 15.43 -29.10 0.13
C GLN A 525 16.29 -28.62 -1.05
N ASP A 526 16.07 -29.13 -2.26
CA ASP A 526 16.93 -28.83 -3.42
C ASP A 526 16.15 -28.52 -4.70
N TYR A 527 15.49 -29.49 -5.34
CA TYR A 527 14.99 -29.31 -6.70
C TYR A 527 13.75 -30.13 -7.07
N ALA A 528 13.10 -30.83 -6.12
CA ALA A 528 11.91 -31.62 -6.45
C ALA A 528 10.83 -30.75 -7.09
N PHE A 529 10.50 -31.04 -8.36
CA PHE A 529 9.58 -30.23 -9.14
C PHE A 529 8.19 -30.12 -8.48
N ARG A 530 7.69 -28.90 -8.32
CA ARG A 530 6.28 -28.63 -8.00
C ARG A 530 5.54 -28.07 -9.21
N GLU A 531 5.93 -26.89 -9.68
CA GLU A 531 5.15 -26.06 -10.62
C GLU A 531 5.99 -24.88 -11.17
N ALA A 532 5.35 -23.88 -11.80
CA ALA A 532 5.94 -22.61 -12.22
C ALA A 532 7.19 -22.73 -13.10
N ALA A 533 7.05 -23.46 -14.21
CA ALA A 533 8.12 -23.54 -15.22
C ALA A 533 8.39 -22.16 -15.83
N TYR A 534 9.67 -21.79 -16.01
CA TYR A 534 10.07 -20.59 -16.73
C TYR A 534 11.28 -20.85 -17.61
N VAL A 535 11.24 -20.44 -18.88
CA VAL A 535 12.27 -20.77 -19.87
C VAL A 535 12.87 -19.52 -20.50
N PHE A 536 14.20 -19.45 -20.52
CA PHE A 536 14.91 -18.41 -21.26
C PHE A 536 16.18 -18.94 -21.93
N TYR A 537 16.72 -18.19 -22.89
CA TYR A 537 17.93 -18.56 -23.63
C TYR A 537 19.06 -17.57 -23.36
N ARG A 538 20.26 -18.11 -23.11
CA ARG A 538 21.49 -17.31 -23.00
C ARG A 538 22.68 -18.12 -23.51
N ASN A 539 23.48 -17.53 -24.41
CA ASN A 539 24.79 -18.04 -24.84
C ASN A 539 24.81 -19.54 -25.25
N GLY A 540 23.82 -20.00 -26.03
CA GLY A 540 23.80 -21.39 -26.53
C GLY A 540 23.24 -22.41 -25.54
N LEU A 541 22.56 -21.96 -24.49
CA LEU A 541 21.88 -22.79 -23.51
C LEU A 541 20.45 -22.30 -23.30
N TYR A 542 19.54 -23.26 -23.18
CA TYR A 542 18.19 -23.05 -22.67
C TYR A 542 18.22 -23.31 -21.17
N TYR A 543 17.70 -22.37 -20.39
CA TYR A 543 17.59 -22.46 -18.94
C TYR A 543 16.14 -22.74 -18.60
N PHE A 544 15.92 -23.74 -17.76
CA PHE A 544 14.60 -24.11 -17.25
C PHE A 544 14.62 -23.88 -15.75
N MET A 545 13.78 -22.96 -15.28
CA MET A 545 13.55 -22.69 -13.86
C MET A 545 12.21 -23.27 -13.45
N TRP A 546 12.08 -23.65 -12.18
CA TRP A 546 10.82 -24.10 -11.60
C TRP A 546 10.78 -23.85 -10.10
N SER A 547 9.58 -23.91 -9.54
CA SER A 547 9.39 -23.80 -8.10
C SER A 547 9.31 -25.17 -7.41
N VAL A 548 9.81 -25.21 -6.18
CA VAL A 548 9.86 -26.36 -5.28
C VAL A 548 9.06 -26.02 -4.03
N ASP A 549 8.38 -27.02 -3.46
CA ASP A 549 7.47 -26.91 -2.31
C ASP A 549 6.18 -26.11 -2.59
N ASP A 550 5.36 -25.85 -1.56
CA ASP A 550 4.06 -25.17 -1.63
C ASP A 550 4.18 -23.65 -1.44
N THR A 551 3.41 -22.86 -2.18
CA THR A 551 3.44 -21.38 -2.09
C THR A 551 3.07 -20.82 -0.71
N GLY A 552 2.36 -21.60 0.14
CA GLY A 552 2.11 -21.25 1.54
C GLY A 552 3.23 -21.65 2.51
N SER A 553 4.26 -22.36 2.04
CA SER A 553 5.43 -22.76 2.80
C SER A 553 6.52 -21.67 2.71
N PRO A 554 7.16 -21.26 3.83
CA PRO A 554 8.37 -20.45 3.79
C PRO A 554 9.50 -21.07 2.95
N ASN A 555 9.45 -22.38 2.72
CA ASN A 555 10.42 -23.11 1.92
C ASN A 555 10.11 -23.08 0.40
N TYR A 556 9.05 -22.42 -0.05
CA TYR A 556 8.82 -22.21 -1.49
C TYR A 556 10.05 -21.52 -2.11
N HIS A 557 10.68 -22.15 -3.08
CA HIS A 557 11.97 -21.68 -3.63
C HIS A 557 12.15 -22.08 -5.09
N VAL A 558 13.11 -21.45 -5.76
CA VAL A 558 13.38 -21.63 -7.19
C VAL A 558 14.57 -22.55 -7.39
N ALA A 559 14.40 -23.54 -8.27
CA ALA A 559 15.47 -24.40 -8.78
C ALA A 559 15.65 -24.24 -10.30
N TYR A 560 16.79 -24.69 -10.84
CA TYR A 560 17.02 -24.68 -12.29
C TYR A 560 17.81 -25.86 -12.84
N GLY A 561 17.68 -26.04 -14.14
CA GLY A 561 18.48 -26.91 -14.99
C GLY A 561 18.69 -26.28 -16.37
N THR A 562 19.46 -26.93 -17.22
CA THR A 562 19.77 -26.44 -18.57
C THR A 562 19.56 -27.51 -19.63
N SER A 563 19.41 -27.09 -20.89
CA SER A 563 19.41 -27.99 -22.03
C SER A 563 20.07 -27.36 -23.25
N LYS A 564 20.35 -28.20 -24.24
CA LYS A 564 20.76 -27.80 -25.61
C LYS A 564 19.59 -27.73 -26.59
N SER A 565 18.37 -28.01 -26.12
CA SER A 565 17.13 -28.02 -26.89
C SER A 565 16.00 -27.36 -26.09
N PRO A 566 15.06 -26.66 -26.73
CA PRO A 566 13.91 -26.06 -26.05
C PRO A 566 12.94 -27.11 -25.48
N LEU A 567 13.04 -28.37 -25.88
CA LEU A 567 12.20 -29.47 -25.37
C LEU A 567 13.03 -30.53 -24.60
N GLY A 568 14.12 -30.09 -23.96
CA GLY A 568 14.96 -30.96 -23.12
C GLY A 568 15.80 -31.99 -23.91
N PRO A 569 16.34 -33.02 -23.23
CA PRO A 569 16.19 -33.29 -21.80
C PRO A 569 16.85 -32.21 -20.94
N ILE A 570 16.34 -32.00 -19.72
CA ILE A 570 16.86 -31.02 -18.76
C ILE A 570 17.96 -31.68 -17.92
N GLU A 571 19.16 -31.09 -17.94
CA GLU A 571 20.25 -31.40 -17.03
C GLU A 571 20.14 -30.47 -15.81
N VAL A 572 19.71 -31.03 -14.66
CA VAL A 572 19.62 -30.28 -13.40
C VAL A 572 21.01 -29.78 -13.01
N ALA A 573 21.12 -28.51 -12.61
CA ALA A 573 22.39 -27.94 -12.24
C ALA A 573 22.96 -28.58 -10.97
N LYS A 574 24.30 -28.64 -10.87
CA LYS A 574 24.98 -29.21 -9.67
C LYS A 574 24.63 -28.46 -8.37
N GLN A 575 24.37 -27.17 -8.48
CA GLN A 575 23.82 -26.33 -7.41
C GLN A 575 22.51 -25.74 -7.95
N PRO A 576 21.39 -26.44 -7.78
CA PRO A 576 20.16 -26.12 -8.51
C PRO A 576 19.37 -24.98 -7.89
N VAL A 577 19.54 -24.67 -6.60
CA VAL A 577 18.78 -23.61 -5.92
C VAL A 577 19.24 -22.24 -6.40
N VAL A 578 18.34 -21.49 -7.05
CA VAL A 578 18.57 -20.13 -7.54
C VAL A 578 18.19 -19.10 -6.48
N LEU A 579 17.04 -19.26 -5.84
CA LEU A 579 16.46 -18.29 -4.92
C LEU A 579 15.71 -19.03 -3.82
N ILE A 580 15.99 -18.72 -2.56
CA ILE A 580 15.36 -19.35 -1.37
C ILE A 580 15.20 -18.31 -0.25
N GLN A 581 14.37 -18.63 0.74
CA GLN A 581 14.09 -17.76 1.90
C GLN A 581 15.36 -17.24 2.60
N ASN A 582 15.24 -16.06 3.18
CA ASN A 582 16.22 -15.49 4.10
C ASN A 582 15.50 -15.01 5.38
N PRO A 583 15.31 -15.91 6.37
CA PRO A 583 14.59 -15.59 7.60
C PRO A 583 15.22 -14.48 8.44
N GLU A 584 16.54 -14.27 8.36
CA GLU A 584 17.23 -13.18 9.07
C GLU A 584 16.80 -11.80 8.55
N LYS A 585 16.32 -11.74 7.31
CA LYS A 585 15.76 -10.53 6.68
C LYS A 585 14.23 -10.58 6.55
N GLU A 586 13.56 -11.53 7.21
CA GLU A 586 12.11 -11.71 7.11
C GLU A 586 11.60 -11.98 5.68
N ILE A 587 12.42 -12.64 4.84
CA ILE A 587 12.06 -13.02 3.46
C ILE A 587 11.68 -14.50 3.44
N TYR A 588 10.44 -14.82 3.06
CA TYR A 588 9.90 -16.18 3.16
C TYR A 588 9.22 -16.61 1.85
N GLY A 589 9.43 -17.86 1.44
CA GLY A 589 8.82 -18.44 0.25
C GLY A 589 9.07 -17.70 -1.08
N PRO A 590 10.29 -17.19 -1.39
CA PRO A 590 10.53 -16.47 -2.62
C PRO A 590 10.63 -17.42 -3.84
N ALA A 591 9.55 -17.57 -4.61
CA ALA A 591 9.55 -18.37 -5.84
C ALA A 591 8.48 -17.91 -6.85
N HIS A 592 8.03 -18.82 -7.73
CA HIS A 592 7.23 -18.55 -8.94
C HIS A 592 7.76 -17.34 -9.69
N ASN A 593 8.88 -17.54 -10.38
CA ASN A 593 9.64 -16.45 -10.95
C ASN A 593 9.39 -16.27 -12.44
N ALA A 594 9.66 -15.05 -12.89
CA ALA A 594 9.95 -14.71 -14.27
C ALA A 594 11.35 -14.08 -14.37
N VAL A 595 11.89 -14.00 -15.58
CA VAL A 595 13.26 -13.53 -15.83
C VAL A 595 13.25 -12.48 -16.93
N LEU A 596 13.84 -11.32 -16.63
CA LEU A 596 14.00 -10.21 -17.57
C LEU A 596 15.47 -10.03 -17.93
N GLN A 597 15.79 -10.07 -19.22
CA GLN A 597 17.01 -9.50 -19.75
C GLN A 597 16.81 -8.01 -20.00
N ILE A 598 17.72 -7.17 -19.49
CA ILE A 598 17.70 -5.74 -19.83
C ILE A 598 17.98 -5.59 -21.33
N PRO A 599 17.12 -4.90 -22.09
CA PRO A 599 17.23 -4.84 -23.55
C PRO A 599 18.59 -4.36 -24.03
N GLY A 600 19.22 -5.14 -24.92
CA GLY A 600 20.51 -4.79 -25.52
C GLY A 600 21.72 -5.01 -24.60
N THR A 601 21.56 -5.63 -23.43
CA THR A 601 22.66 -5.93 -22.50
C THR A 601 22.64 -7.40 -22.06
N ASP A 602 23.68 -7.83 -21.34
CA ASP A 602 23.71 -9.13 -20.64
C ASP A 602 23.46 -8.95 -19.13
N GLU A 603 22.63 -7.96 -18.77
CA GLU A 603 22.15 -7.79 -17.39
C GLU A 603 20.78 -8.44 -17.22
N TRP A 604 20.58 -9.14 -16.11
CA TRP A 604 19.38 -9.91 -15.86
C TRP A 604 18.71 -9.53 -14.53
N ARG A 605 17.39 -9.68 -14.48
CA ARG A 605 16.58 -9.56 -13.27
C ARG A 605 15.73 -10.81 -13.12
N ILE A 606 15.54 -11.24 -11.89
CA ILE A 606 14.52 -12.22 -11.51
C ILE A 606 13.38 -11.45 -10.85
N VAL A 607 12.16 -11.67 -11.34
CA VAL A 607 10.93 -11.15 -10.73
C VAL A 607 10.22 -12.34 -10.11
N TYR A 608 9.77 -12.24 -8.86
CA TYR A 608 9.23 -13.37 -8.11
C TYR A 608 8.22 -12.87 -7.08
N HIS A 609 7.48 -13.75 -6.42
CA HIS A 609 6.70 -13.37 -5.24
C HIS A 609 7.32 -13.93 -3.96
N ARG A 610 7.07 -13.30 -2.82
CA ARG A 610 7.35 -13.84 -1.48
C ARG A 610 6.10 -13.78 -0.61
N ILE A 611 6.06 -14.57 0.45
CA ILE A 611 5.00 -14.48 1.47
C ILE A 611 5.18 -13.17 2.25
N ASN A 612 4.11 -12.39 2.42
CA ASN A 612 4.17 -11.20 3.26
C ASN A 612 4.41 -11.61 4.72
N LYS A 613 5.43 -11.02 5.35
CA LYS A 613 5.90 -11.43 6.68
C LYS A 613 4.82 -11.39 7.77
N TRP A 614 3.83 -10.50 7.66
CA TRP A 614 2.74 -10.37 8.63
C TRP A 614 1.71 -11.51 8.54
N TYR A 615 1.69 -12.24 7.42
CA TYR A 615 0.70 -13.28 7.11
C TYR A 615 1.26 -14.71 7.17
N LEU A 616 2.46 -14.87 7.75
CA LEU A 616 3.12 -16.19 7.87
C LEU A 616 2.27 -17.25 8.58
N LYS A 617 1.30 -16.83 9.41
CA LYS A 617 0.39 -17.71 10.17
C LYS A 617 -1.08 -17.48 9.83
N ASP A 618 -1.38 -16.67 8.82
CA ASP A 618 -2.74 -16.28 8.46
C ASP A 618 -2.90 -16.25 6.93
N GLY A 619 -3.12 -17.43 6.34
CA GLY A 619 -3.22 -17.57 4.89
C GLY A 619 -1.96 -17.15 4.12
N PRO A 620 -0.76 -17.68 4.42
CA PRO A 620 0.49 -17.27 3.79
C PRO A 620 0.48 -17.44 2.26
N GLY A 621 -0.13 -18.51 1.77
CA GLY A 621 -0.19 -18.81 0.34
C GLY A 621 -1.10 -17.90 -0.48
N VAL A 622 -1.94 -17.07 0.17
CA VAL A 622 -2.84 -16.10 -0.50
C VAL A 622 -2.54 -14.65 -0.12
N HIS A 623 -1.42 -14.39 0.55
CA HIS A 623 -0.99 -13.05 0.97
C HIS A 623 0.47 -12.82 0.57
N ARG A 624 0.71 -12.83 -0.75
CA ARG A 624 2.04 -12.73 -1.34
C ARG A 624 2.28 -11.35 -1.97
N GLU A 625 3.55 -11.03 -2.20
CA GLU A 625 3.99 -9.74 -2.71
C GLU A 625 5.10 -9.90 -3.75
N VAL A 626 4.97 -9.17 -4.87
CA VAL A 626 5.90 -9.23 -6.01
C VAL A 626 7.18 -8.44 -5.71
N CYS A 627 8.31 -9.06 -5.99
CA CYS A 627 9.68 -8.61 -5.74
C CYS A 627 10.52 -8.69 -7.02
N ILE A 628 11.60 -7.94 -7.08
CA ILE A 628 12.60 -7.99 -8.14
C ILE A 628 14.01 -7.96 -7.55
N ASP A 629 14.91 -8.78 -8.10
CA ASP A 629 16.33 -8.76 -7.75
C ASP A 629 17.23 -8.98 -8.96
N ARG A 630 18.52 -8.68 -8.81
CA ARG A 630 19.52 -8.99 -9.84
C ARG A 630 19.76 -10.49 -9.91
N MET A 631 19.83 -11.02 -11.13
CA MET A 631 20.27 -12.37 -11.40
C MET A 631 21.58 -12.32 -12.18
N GLU A 632 22.55 -13.13 -11.78
CA GLU A 632 23.88 -13.14 -12.37
C GLU A 632 24.31 -14.56 -12.75
N PHE A 633 25.22 -14.65 -13.71
CA PHE A 633 25.79 -15.91 -14.18
C PHE A 633 27.29 -15.96 -13.86
N ASN A 634 27.78 -17.16 -13.58
CA ASN A 634 29.21 -17.45 -13.60
C ASN A 634 29.71 -17.52 -15.05
N GLU A 635 31.04 -17.48 -15.21
CA GLU A 635 31.70 -17.57 -16.52
C GLU A 635 31.38 -18.88 -17.26
N ASP A 636 31.15 -19.97 -16.53
CA ASP A 636 30.80 -21.29 -17.08
C ASP A 636 29.33 -21.41 -17.49
N GLY A 637 28.54 -20.34 -17.32
CA GLY A 637 27.12 -20.29 -17.65
C GLY A 637 26.19 -20.75 -16.53
N THR A 638 26.69 -21.21 -15.38
CA THR A 638 25.84 -21.52 -14.22
C THR A 638 25.25 -20.24 -13.61
N ILE A 639 24.03 -20.32 -13.06
CA ILE A 639 23.39 -19.21 -12.35
C ILE A 639 24.03 -19.08 -10.96
N LYS A 640 24.38 -17.86 -10.55
CA LYS A 640 24.77 -17.57 -9.16
C LYS A 640 23.51 -17.53 -8.28
N PRO A 641 23.52 -18.12 -7.08
CA PRO A 641 22.41 -17.98 -6.14
C PRO A 641 22.08 -16.50 -5.91
N VAL A 642 20.82 -16.14 -6.13
CA VAL A 642 20.29 -14.80 -5.93
C VAL A 642 20.18 -14.53 -4.44
N VAL A 643 20.62 -13.33 -4.04
CA VAL A 643 20.46 -12.84 -2.67
C VAL A 643 19.24 -11.92 -2.65
N PRO A 644 18.08 -12.36 -2.14
CA PRO A 644 16.89 -11.53 -2.15
C PRO A 644 17.06 -10.30 -1.26
N THR A 645 16.52 -9.17 -1.72
CA THR A 645 16.59 -7.88 -1.01
C THR A 645 15.24 -7.47 -0.42
N LEU A 646 15.31 -6.57 0.58
CA LEU A 646 14.14 -6.15 1.35
C LEU A 646 13.22 -5.22 0.58
#